data_AF-C6KV63-F1
#
_entry.id   AF-C6KV63-F1
#
_cell.length_a   1.000
_cell.length_b   1.000
_cell.length_c   1.000
_cell.angle_alpha   90.00
_cell.angle_beta   90.00
_cell.angle_gamma   90.00
#
_symmetry.space_group_name_H-M   'P 1'
#
loop_
_entity.id
_entity.type
_entity.pdbx_description
1 polymer ?
#
loop_
_entity_poly.entity_id
_entity_poly.type
_entity_poly.pdbx_seq_one_letter_code
_entity_poly.pdbx_strand_id
1 'polypeptide(L)'
;MASVAPPHPSYRPHLRVHIIKSGILSDAQLESVIYAGDAHSRHLAGSWTVDETFDNIHAAPEGAENAVRFRRGWFLGDGTGCGKGRQVAGIILDNWIKGRRKAVWISKSDKLIEDAQRDWSALGMEQLLVQPLSRFKQGTPVRLSEGVLFVTYTTLRNEPRLRQVIDWLGDGFDGVIVFDEAHAMANAAGSKGERGEQLPSQQGRAGLRLQRALPDARIVYVSATGATDVRNLAYAERLGLWGGEDFPFANRAEFVQAVEAGGVAAMEVMSRDMKALGLYTARSLSYEGVEVEIVDHNLTPAQVETYDAYAEAFQVIHSNLNAALEASNVTGERKTLNGQAKSAALSVFEGAKQRFFAALLSGLKTATLIKSIEADLETGHAAIVQLVSTGEAILDRRLSEIPAEEWADLNVDLSPRDVILTYLQHAFPTQLYEPYTDEDGNLRSRPAFDAEGNPIQCREAVASRDRMIERLASLDPVPGALDQIIQRFGTDKVAEVTGRSRRIVRKGDRLCVENRPPSANLAETQAFMDDEKRILVFSDAGGTGRSYHADRGAKNQRLRVHYLLEAGWKADTAIQGLGRSNRTNQAQPPLFRPIATDVKAEKRFLSTIARRLDTLGAITRGQRQTGGQGLFRAEDNLEGDQARAALRQFYCWLAQGAIQGCSLTQFEEMTGLTLTFDGGNMKEDLPPITTFLNRLLALPIAMQNTLFAAFEEILNARIEAAIAAGVHDVGLETIRAESLIVTDRRTVWRHDSGAETRLFTIERRDRNRPMTAEEAITIEGGRLLVNERSGRAAVKTSAPSLMLDDGSMERRVRLLRPMQRNTMSVDDFAATHWKEAEREEFIAAWEKEIAGIPEFSTSTFHLVTGLLLPIWRRLPESNARVYRLQTDDGERIIGRMLTPIEVEAFCRNIGMDAPKLSAGDAWGLINEGKVTAHLADGLVLRRARVMNEHRIELTGFTSGMVDALKARGLFGEIISWKLRLFVPVGEAGKAIFESLTDRWPLTEIADRG
;
A
#
# COMPACT_ATOMS: atom_id res chain seq x y z
N MET A 1 14.59 7.64 4.12
CA MET A 1 15.86 7.10 3.56
C MET A 1 16.98 8.14 3.37
N ALA A 2 16.71 9.35 2.86
CA ALA A 2 17.76 10.37 2.66
C ALA A 2 18.40 10.91 3.96
N SER A 3 17.67 10.86 5.07
CA SER A 3 18.11 11.34 6.40
C SER A 3 19.12 10.44 7.11
N VAL A 4 19.44 9.26 6.57
CA VAL A 4 20.41 8.34 7.17
C VAL A 4 21.53 8.07 6.19
N ALA A 5 22.76 8.34 6.63
CA ALA A 5 23.96 8.00 5.90
C ALA A 5 24.23 6.50 6.01
N PRO A 6 24.58 5.82 4.90
CA PRO A 6 25.17 4.49 4.97
C PRO A 6 26.54 4.55 5.70
N PRO A 7 27.07 3.42 6.18
CA PRO A 7 28.39 3.40 6.81
C PRO A 7 29.46 3.84 5.81
N HIS A 8 30.57 4.39 6.30
CA HIS A 8 31.72 4.68 5.44
C HIS A 8 32.26 3.37 4.86
N PRO A 9 32.24 3.18 3.53
CA PRO A 9 32.72 1.95 2.93
C PRO A 9 34.24 1.92 2.96
N SER A 10 34.79 0.74 3.19
CA SER A 10 36.24 0.48 3.08
C SER A 10 36.61 -0.13 1.73
N TYR A 11 35.62 -0.65 1.00
CA TYR A 11 35.78 -1.29 -0.29
C TYR A 11 36.17 -0.32 -1.41
N ARG A 12 37.10 -0.74 -2.28
CA ARG A 12 37.47 -0.04 -3.52
C ARG A 12 37.22 -0.92 -4.75
N PRO A 13 36.35 -0.49 -5.69
CA PRO A 13 36.11 -1.24 -6.92
C PRO A 13 37.31 -1.15 -7.89
N HIS A 14 37.47 -2.17 -8.74
CA HIS A 14 38.56 -2.32 -9.71
C HIS A 14 38.12 -1.98 -11.14
N LEU A 15 37.14 -1.08 -11.27
CA LEU A 15 36.60 -0.65 -12.56
C LEU A 15 37.65 0.13 -13.36
N ARG A 16 37.57 0.04 -14.70
CA ARG A 16 38.49 0.75 -15.62
C ARG A 16 38.30 2.26 -15.50
N VAL A 17 39.39 3.03 -15.55
CA VAL A 17 39.40 4.50 -15.37
C VAL A 17 38.45 5.21 -16.34
N HIS A 18 38.31 4.73 -17.58
CA HIS A 18 37.40 5.35 -18.55
C HIS A 18 35.95 5.29 -18.09
N ILE A 19 35.49 4.17 -17.50
CA ILE A 19 34.10 4.01 -17.02
C ILE A 19 33.72 5.10 -16.01
N ILE A 20 34.69 5.48 -15.17
CA ILE A 20 34.54 6.51 -14.15
C ILE A 20 34.66 7.90 -14.78
N LYS A 21 35.76 8.19 -15.52
CA LYS A 21 36.04 9.53 -16.04
C LYS A 21 35.08 9.99 -17.13
N SER A 22 34.56 9.09 -17.96
CA SER A 22 33.59 9.43 -19.00
C SER A 22 32.13 9.36 -18.51
N GLY A 23 31.91 9.11 -17.21
CA GLY A 23 30.58 9.07 -16.62
C GLY A 23 29.67 7.95 -17.15
N ILE A 24 30.24 6.84 -17.64
CA ILE A 24 29.46 5.68 -18.12
C ILE A 24 28.64 5.06 -16.98
N LEU A 25 29.23 5.05 -15.77
CA LEU A 25 28.50 4.87 -14.52
C LEU A 25 28.38 6.23 -13.84
N SER A 26 27.16 6.59 -13.43
CA SER A 26 26.97 7.79 -12.60
C SER A 26 27.48 7.57 -11.17
N ASP A 27 27.67 8.65 -10.40
CA ASP A 27 28.13 8.56 -9.00
C ASP A 27 27.22 7.67 -8.16
N ALA A 28 25.90 7.78 -8.33
CA ALA A 28 24.93 6.89 -7.68
C ALA A 28 25.12 5.42 -8.12
N GLN A 29 25.42 5.15 -9.39
CA GLN A 29 25.65 3.78 -9.83
C GLN A 29 26.97 3.21 -9.30
N LEU A 30 28.02 4.03 -9.22
CA LEU A 30 29.29 3.67 -8.58
C LEU A 30 29.13 3.38 -7.09
N GLU A 31 28.32 4.18 -6.39
CA GLU A 31 27.96 3.96 -4.98
C GLU A 31 27.37 2.56 -4.75
N SER A 32 26.53 2.06 -5.67
CA SER A 32 26.01 0.68 -5.58
C SER A 32 27.11 -0.38 -5.69
N VAL A 33 28.07 -0.19 -6.59
CA VAL A 33 29.20 -1.12 -6.75
C VAL A 33 30.05 -1.14 -5.48
N ILE A 34 30.27 0.02 -4.87
CA ILE A 34 31.05 0.17 -3.64
C ILE A 34 30.36 -0.55 -2.47
N TYR A 35 29.07 -0.28 -2.22
CA TYR A 35 28.35 -0.88 -1.09
C TYR A 35 28.08 -2.37 -1.26
N ALA A 36 27.78 -2.82 -2.48
CA ALA A 36 27.68 -4.25 -2.75
C ALA A 36 29.02 -4.94 -2.45
N GLY A 37 30.13 -4.37 -2.90
CA GLY A 37 31.47 -4.90 -2.63
C GLY A 37 31.85 -4.90 -1.15
N ASP A 38 31.50 -3.85 -0.41
CA ASP A 38 31.75 -3.78 1.04
C ASP A 38 30.93 -4.85 1.79
N ALA A 39 29.65 -5.02 1.46
CA ALA A 39 28.84 -6.09 2.03
C ALA A 39 29.41 -7.49 1.69
N HIS A 40 29.77 -7.72 0.43
CA HIS A 40 30.33 -8.99 -0.06
C HIS A 40 31.71 -9.32 0.50
N SER A 41 32.39 -8.37 1.15
CA SER A 41 33.68 -8.60 1.82
C SER A 41 33.54 -9.38 3.13
N ARG A 42 32.32 -9.53 3.67
CA ARG A 42 32.05 -10.15 4.97
C ARG A 42 31.14 -11.38 4.84
N HIS A 43 31.18 -12.23 5.87
CA HIS A 43 30.23 -13.32 6.10
C HIS A 43 29.27 -12.94 7.21
N LEU A 44 28.10 -13.57 7.24
CA LEU A 44 27.15 -13.45 8.34
C LEU A 44 27.77 -13.98 9.64
N ALA A 45 27.35 -13.41 10.78
CA ALA A 45 27.72 -13.93 12.10
C ALA A 45 26.91 -15.21 12.40
N GLY A 46 27.63 -16.29 12.71
CA GLY A 46 27.07 -17.63 12.91
C GLY A 46 27.63 -18.67 11.93
N SER A 47 27.28 -19.92 12.19
CA SER A 47 27.59 -21.10 11.36
C SER A 47 26.32 -21.93 11.19
N TRP A 48 26.18 -22.60 10.04
CA TRP A 48 24.99 -23.39 9.71
C TRP A 48 25.37 -24.73 9.08
N THR A 49 24.55 -25.76 9.31
CA THR A 49 24.53 -26.95 8.46
C THR A 49 23.38 -26.84 7.46
N VAL A 50 23.61 -27.35 6.25
CA VAL A 50 22.63 -27.34 5.16
C VAL A 50 22.30 -28.78 4.81
N ASP A 51 21.02 -29.09 4.68
CA ASP A 51 20.59 -30.43 4.27
C ASP A 51 20.88 -30.71 2.78
N GLU A 52 20.89 -31.98 2.38
CA GLU A 52 21.20 -32.39 0.99
C GLU A 52 20.22 -31.80 -0.04
N THR A 53 19.01 -31.45 0.40
CA THR A 53 17.96 -30.88 -0.44
C THR A 53 18.05 -29.36 -0.59
N PHE A 54 18.87 -28.70 0.24
CA PHE A 54 18.97 -27.25 0.40
C PHE A 54 17.65 -26.57 0.83
N ASP A 55 16.67 -27.33 1.33
CA ASP A 55 15.39 -26.80 1.81
C ASP A 55 15.46 -26.35 3.26
N ASN A 56 16.44 -26.81 4.05
CA ASN A 56 16.56 -26.46 5.46
C ASN A 56 17.99 -26.08 5.83
N ILE A 57 18.10 -25.10 6.72
CA ILE A 57 19.35 -24.72 7.38
C ILE A 57 19.16 -24.81 8.89
N HIS A 58 20.18 -25.31 9.58
CA HIS A 58 20.18 -25.40 11.04
C HIS A 58 21.40 -24.67 11.59
N ALA A 59 21.22 -23.92 12.68
CA ALA A 59 22.35 -23.31 13.37
C ALA A 59 23.31 -24.41 13.83
N ALA A 60 24.60 -24.21 13.58
CA ALA A 60 25.65 -25.14 13.88
C ALA A 60 26.64 -24.52 14.89
N PRO A 61 27.13 -25.30 15.87
CA PRO A 61 28.24 -24.87 16.71
C PRO A 61 29.47 -24.49 15.86
N GLU A 62 30.26 -23.55 16.37
CA GLU A 62 31.51 -23.16 15.72
C GLU A 62 32.47 -24.36 15.65
N GLY A 63 32.93 -24.69 14.43
CA GLY A 63 33.80 -25.85 14.18
C GLY A 63 33.09 -27.20 13.97
N ALA A 64 31.76 -27.23 13.86
CA ALA A 64 31.04 -28.46 13.52
C ALA A 64 31.41 -28.99 12.11
N GLU A 65 31.45 -30.31 11.97
CA GLU A 65 31.74 -30.97 10.69
C GLU A 65 30.63 -30.64 9.67
N ASN A 66 31.01 -30.19 8.47
CA ASN A 66 30.11 -29.65 7.44
C ASN A 66 29.40 -28.32 7.78
N ALA A 67 29.88 -27.57 8.77
CA ALA A 67 29.41 -26.21 9.00
C ALA A 67 29.87 -25.26 7.89
N VAL A 68 28.94 -24.45 7.39
CA VAL A 68 29.19 -23.41 6.39
C VAL A 68 28.91 -22.02 6.98
N ARG A 69 29.64 -21.04 6.46
CA ARG A 69 29.35 -19.62 6.70
C ARG A 69 28.81 -19.00 5.44
N PHE A 70 27.69 -18.29 5.56
CA PHE A 70 27.08 -17.62 4.44
C PHE A 70 27.71 -16.24 4.22
N ARG A 71 28.19 -15.98 3.01
CA ARG A 71 28.59 -14.62 2.59
C ARG A 71 27.40 -13.66 2.69
N ARG A 72 27.64 -12.46 3.20
CA ARG A 72 26.62 -11.41 3.34
C ARG A 72 26.19 -10.93 1.96
N GLY A 73 24.89 -10.77 1.77
CA GLY A 73 24.28 -10.25 0.55
C GLY A 73 24.04 -8.75 0.62
N TRP A 74 23.61 -8.17 -0.49
CA TRP A 74 23.28 -6.75 -0.58
C TRP A 74 21.97 -6.53 -1.34
N PHE A 75 21.19 -5.53 -0.94
CA PHE A 75 19.86 -5.25 -1.48
C PHE A 75 19.81 -3.88 -2.17
N LEU A 76 19.55 -3.91 -3.48
CA LEU A 76 19.32 -2.75 -4.34
C LEU A 76 17.81 -2.49 -4.46
N GLY A 77 17.34 -1.51 -3.68
CA GLY A 77 15.96 -1.02 -3.67
C GLY A 77 15.70 0.20 -4.54
N ASP A 78 16.61 0.52 -5.47
CA ASP A 78 16.46 1.71 -6.32
C ASP A 78 15.18 1.64 -7.18
N GLY A 79 14.51 2.78 -7.28
CA GLY A 79 13.31 2.96 -8.08
C GLY A 79 13.56 2.74 -9.57
N THR A 80 12.48 2.66 -10.34
CA THR A 80 12.57 2.63 -11.81
C THR A 80 13.23 3.92 -12.30
N GLY A 81 14.11 3.82 -13.30
CA GLY A 81 14.81 4.96 -13.88
C GLY A 81 16.21 5.25 -13.32
N CYS A 82 16.61 4.66 -12.18
CA CYS A 82 17.96 4.83 -11.61
C CYS A 82 19.08 4.04 -12.32
N GLY A 83 18.72 3.14 -13.24
CA GLY A 83 19.67 2.32 -14.00
C GLY A 83 20.12 1.04 -13.28
N LYS A 84 19.18 0.31 -12.65
CA LYS A 84 19.44 -0.96 -11.94
C LYS A 84 20.23 -1.98 -12.76
N GLY A 85 19.87 -2.19 -14.03
CA GLY A 85 20.61 -3.09 -14.92
C GLY A 85 22.08 -2.69 -15.07
N ARG A 86 22.37 -1.38 -15.19
CA ARG A 86 23.73 -0.85 -15.24
C ARG A 86 24.49 -1.03 -13.92
N GLN A 87 23.82 -0.86 -12.79
CA GLN A 87 24.40 -1.11 -11.46
C GLN A 87 24.78 -2.59 -11.29
N VAL A 88 23.88 -3.50 -11.69
CA VAL A 88 24.12 -4.95 -11.70
C VAL A 88 25.32 -5.29 -12.59
N ALA A 89 25.34 -4.79 -13.83
CA ALA A 89 26.45 -5.00 -14.74
C ALA A 89 27.78 -4.47 -14.16
N GLY A 90 27.75 -3.34 -13.45
CA GLY A 90 28.91 -2.78 -12.74
C GLY A 90 29.43 -3.69 -11.62
N ILE A 91 28.53 -4.26 -10.80
CA ILE A 91 28.88 -5.21 -9.73
C ILE A 91 29.49 -6.49 -10.32
N ILE A 92 28.92 -7.01 -11.40
CA ILE A 92 29.46 -8.18 -12.11
C ILE A 92 30.83 -7.85 -12.69
N LEU A 93 31.00 -6.68 -13.34
CA LEU A 93 32.25 -6.27 -13.96
C LEU A 93 33.39 -6.10 -12.95
N ASP A 94 33.12 -5.51 -11.78
CA ASP A 94 34.11 -5.39 -10.71
C ASP A 94 34.62 -6.76 -10.24
N ASN A 95 33.73 -7.74 -10.11
CA ASN A 95 34.11 -9.12 -9.79
C ASN A 95 34.80 -9.84 -10.96
N TRP A 96 34.37 -9.57 -12.20
CA TRP A 96 34.96 -10.12 -13.42
C TRP A 96 36.44 -9.74 -13.56
N ILE A 97 36.77 -8.47 -13.30
CA ILE A 97 38.14 -7.96 -13.34
C ILE A 97 39.00 -8.59 -12.24
N LYS A 98 38.40 -8.98 -11.11
CA LYS A 98 39.05 -9.69 -10.00
C LYS A 98 39.22 -11.21 -10.24
N GLY A 99 38.95 -11.69 -11.46
CA GLY A 99 39.13 -13.09 -11.84
C GLY A 99 37.89 -13.97 -11.67
N ARG A 100 36.77 -13.43 -11.15
CA ARG A 100 35.52 -14.19 -11.02
C ARG A 100 34.75 -14.14 -12.34
N ARG A 101 35.07 -15.08 -13.23
CA ARG A 101 34.61 -15.10 -14.63
C ARG A 101 33.26 -15.80 -14.88
N LYS A 102 32.59 -16.25 -13.82
CA LYS A 102 31.24 -16.80 -13.88
C LYS A 102 30.29 -15.97 -13.02
N ALA A 103 29.13 -15.63 -13.56
CA ALA A 103 28.05 -14.98 -12.82
C ALA A 103 26.69 -15.50 -13.29
N VAL A 104 25.68 -15.37 -12.43
CA VAL A 104 24.29 -15.70 -12.76
C VAL A 104 23.43 -14.46 -12.64
N TRP A 105 22.63 -14.18 -13.67
CA TRP A 105 21.63 -13.12 -13.68
C TRP A 105 20.24 -13.74 -13.83
N ILE A 106 19.48 -13.79 -12.74
CA ILE A 106 18.12 -14.32 -12.73
C ILE A 106 17.14 -13.16 -12.89
N SER A 107 16.20 -13.24 -13.83
CA SER A 107 15.19 -12.19 -14.05
C SER A 107 13.81 -12.77 -14.36
N LYS A 108 12.80 -11.92 -14.55
CA LYS A 108 11.40 -12.31 -14.72
C LYS A 108 11.08 -12.96 -16.07
N SER A 109 11.76 -12.56 -17.14
CA SER A 109 11.45 -12.98 -18.51
C SER A 109 12.70 -13.10 -19.36
N ASP A 110 12.70 -14.04 -20.30
CA ASP A 110 13.79 -14.21 -21.27
C ASP A 110 13.97 -12.97 -22.16
N LYS A 111 12.93 -12.15 -22.33
CA LYS A 111 12.99 -10.88 -23.07
C LYS A 111 13.94 -9.85 -22.44
N LEU A 112 14.21 -9.95 -21.14
CA LEU A 112 15.08 -9.03 -20.41
C LEU A 112 16.58 -9.32 -20.61
N ILE A 113 16.92 -10.39 -21.35
CA ILE A 113 18.33 -10.64 -21.70
C ILE A 113 18.91 -9.51 -22.53
N GLU A 114 18.10 -8.88 -23.40
CA GLU A 114 18.52 -7.75 -24.24
C GLU A 114 18.92 -6.54 -23.38
N ASP A 115 18.21 -6.28 -22.29
CA ASP A 115 18.58 -5.25 -21.31
C ASP A 115 19.89 -5.56 -20.61
N ALA A 116 20.04 -6.79 -20.12
CA ALA A 116 21.27 -7.24 -19.48
C ALA A 116 22.47 -7.13 -20.43
N GLN A 117 22.28 -7.51 -21.69
CA GLN A 117 23.24 -7.40 -22.78
C GLN A 117 23.60 -5.95 -23.13
N ARG A 118 22.60 -5.06 -23.23
CA ARG A 118 22.81 -3.62 -23.43
C ARG A 118 23.59 -3.01 -22.27
N ASP A 119 23.22 -3.33 -21.03
CA ASP A 119 23.87 -2.76 -19.85
C ASP A 119 25.29 -3.31 -19.66
N TRP A 120 25.54 -4.55 -20.04
CA TRP A 120 26.87 -5.15 -20.09
C TRP A 120 27.76 -4.52 -21.18
N SER A 121 27.24 -4.39 -22.39
CA SER A 121 27.98 -3.80 -23.52
C SER A 121 28.24 -2.31 -23.35
N ALA A 122 27.35 -1.57 -22.68
CA ALA A 122 27.57 -0.18 -22.32
C ALA A 122 28.79 0.01 -21.39
N LEU A 123 29.24 -1.03 -20.68
CA LEU A 123 30.47 -1.01 -19.89
C LEU A 123 31.72 -1.45 -20.71
N GLY A 124 31.59 -1.56 -22.03
CA GLY A 124 32.67 -1.92 -22.94
C GLY A 124 32.99 -3.42 -22.98
N MET A 125 32.02 -4.28 -22.62
CA MET A 125 32.15 -5.74 -22.63
C MET A 125 31.41 -6.38 -23.80
N GLU A 126 31.84 -7.56 -24.22
CA GLU A 126 31.23 -8.29 -25.34
C GLU A 126 29.81 -8.77 -25.00
N GLN A 127 28.82 -8.40 -25.81
CA GLN A 127 27.40 -8.69 -25.59
C GLN A 127 27.14 -10.20 -25.48
N LEU A 128 27.83 -11.00 -26.30
CA LEU A 128 27.66 -12.45 -26.36
C LEU A 128 28.21 -13.20 -25.13
N LEU A 129 28.81 -12.52 -24.15
CA LEU A 129 29.16 -13.14 -22.86
C LEU A 129 27.94 -13.35 -21.96
N VAL A 130 26.82 -12.66 -22.23
CA VAL A 130 25.55 -12.89 -21.54
C VAL A 130 24.73 -13.89 -22.35
N GLN A 131 24.60 -15.11 -21.83
CA GLN A 131 23.99 -16.25 -22.55
C GLN A 131 22.77 -16.80 -21.81
N PRO A 132 21.65 -17.09 -22.49
CA PRO A 132 20.49 -17.68 -21.83
C PRO A 132 20.71 -19.16 -21.53
N LEU A 133 20.23 -19.63 -20.38
CA LEU A 133 20.27 -21.06 -20.03
C LEU A 133 19.49 -21.94 -21.02
N SER A 134 18.48 -21.39 -21.69
CA SER A 134 17.69 -22.09 -22.71
C SER A 134 18.52 -22.56 -23.90
N ARG A 135 19.70 -21.95 -24.16
CA ARG A 135 20.65 -22.39 -25.19
C ARG A 135 21.25 -23.77 -24.89
N PHE A 136 21.27 -24.18 -23.62
CA PHE A 136 21.78 -25.46 -23.18
C PHE A 136 20.61 -26.43 -22.94
N LYS A 137 20.69 -27.64 -23.49
CA LYS A 137 19.64 -28.65 -23.31
C LYS A 137 19.51 -29.01 -21.83
N GLN A 138 18.28 -29.17 -21.35
CA GLN A 138 18.02 -29.58 -19.97
C GLN A 138 18.71 -30.92 -19.66
N GLY A 139 19.32 -31.02 -18.48
CA GLY A 139 20.04 -32.22 -18.04
C GLY A 139 21.42 -32.42 -18.70
N THR A 140 21.86 -31.50 -19.58
CA THR A 140 23.22 -31.53 -20.15
C THR A 140 24.11 -30.51 -19.46
N PRO A 141 25.42 -30.75 -19.27
CA PRO A 141 26.31 -29.76 -18.66
C PRO A 141 26.38 -28.45 -19.46
N VAL A 142 26.39 -27.31 -18.76
CA VAL A 142 26.57 -25.99 -19.38
C VAL A 142 28.04 -25.84 -19.78
N ARG A 143 28.33 -25.87 -21.09
CA ARG A 143 29.69 -25.77 -21.65
C ARG A 143 30.14 -24.32 -21.85
N LEU A 144 29.96 -23.49 -20.82
CA LEU A 144 30.39 -22.09 -20.80
C LEU A 144 31.55 -21.95 -19.81
N SER A 145 32.79 -21.72 -20.28
CA SER A 145 33.96 -21.59 -19.41
C SER A 145 33.93 -20.31 -18.60
N GLU A 146 33.60 -19.19 -19.26
CA GLU A 146 33.37 -17.87 -18.66
C GLU A 146 32.15 -17.21 -19.29
N GLY A 147 31.42 -16.41 -18.50
CA GLY A 147 30.25 -15.69 -18.95
C GLY A 147 29.25 -15.39 -17.84
N VAL A 148 28.20 -14.67 -18.23
CA VAL A 148 27.03 -14.40 -17.39
C VAL A 148 25.90 -15.30 -17.89
N LEU A 149 25.47 -16.23 -17.05
CA LEU A 149 24.34 -17.10 -17.37
C LEU A 149 23.04 -16.39 -17.01
N PHE A 150 22.25 -16.07 -18.02
CA PHE A 150 20.94 -15.45 -17.87
C PHE A 150 19.88 -16.53 -17.69
N VAL A 151 19.11 -16.43 -16.60
CA VAL A 151 18.11 -17.44 -16.20
C VAL A 151 16.80 -16.75 -15.85
N THR A 152 15.68 -17.41 -16.08
CA THR A 152 14.36 -16.92 -15.62
C THR A 152 13.91 -17.64 -14.36
N TYR A 153 13.18 -16.96 -13.47
CA TYR A 153 12.57 -17.61 -12.28
C TYR A 153 11.70 -18.83 -12.65
N THR A 154 11.01 -18.75 -13.78
CA THR A 154 10.19 -19.84 -14.35
C THR A 154 11.01 -21.03 -14.81
N THR A 155 12.25 -20.80 -15.27
CA THR A 155 13.20 -21.86 -15.61
C THR A 155 13.86 -22.42 -14.37
N LEU A 156 14.24 -21.56 -13.42
CA LEU A 156 14.96 -21.93 -12.20
C LEU A 156 14.12 -22.81 -11.27
N ARG A 157 12.78 -22.65 -11.24
CA ARG A 157 11.90 -23.52 -10.43
C ARG A 157 11.90 -24.99 -10.88
N ASN A 158 12.43 -25.31 -12.06
CA ASN A 158 12.59 -26.68 -12.51
C ASN A 158 13.86 -27.28 -11.87
N GLU A 159 13.71 -28.32 -11.06
CA GLU A 159 14.81 -28.88 -10.27
C GLU A 159 16.02 -29.36 -11.11
N PRO A 160 15.87 -30.07 -12.23
CA PRO A 160 16.98 -30.34 -13.14
C PRO A 160 17.69 -29.09 -13.68
N ARG A 161 16.96 -27.99 -13.91
CA ARG A 161 17.55 -26.72 -14.34
C ARG A 161 18.31 -26.03 -13.21
N LEU A 162 17.78 -26.05 -11.98
CA LEU A 162 18.49 -25.56 -10.80
C LEU A 162 19.80 -26.32 -10.59
N ARG A 163 19.75 -27.66 -10.66
CA ARG A 163 20.95 -28.51 -10.52
C ARG A 163 21.97 -28.20 -11.62
N GLN A 164 21.54 -28.06 -12.86
CA GLN A 164 22.39 -27.66 -13.99
C GLN A 164 23.13 -26.32 -13.74
N VAL A 165 22.49 -25.36 -13.07
CA VAL A 165 23.13 -24.09 -12.68
C VAL A 165 24.13 -24.30 -11.56
N ILE A 166 23.77 -25.03 -10.49
CA ILE A 166 24.65 -25.32 -9.36
C ILE A 166 25.91 -26.07 -9.82
N ASP A 167 25.74 -27.12 -10.63
CA ASP A 167 26.84 -27.93 -11.16
C ASP A 167 27.77 -27.10 -12.06
N TRP A 168 27.23 -26.13 -12.82
CA TRP A 168 28.05 -25.23 -13.66
C TRP A 168 28.89 -24.25 -12.84
N LEU A 169 28.33 -23.74 -11.74
CA LEU A 169 29.02 -22.85 -10.83
C LEU A 169 30.11 -23.57 -10.05
N GLY A 170 29.84 -24.82 -9.65
CA GLY A 170 30.76 -25.70 -8.94
C GLY A 170 30.87 -25.38 -7.45
N ASP A 171 31.44 -26.32 -6.71
CA ASP A 171 31.68 -26.18 -5.27
C ASP A 171 32.67 -25.04 -5.00
N GLY A 172 32.40 -24.23 -3.97
CA GLY A 172 33.23 -23.08 -3.61
C GLY A 172 33.07 -21.86 -4.53
N PHE A 173 32.02 -21.82 -5.37
CA PHE A 173 31.72 -20.64 -6.17
C PHE A 173 31.59 -19.37 -5.31
N ASP A 174 32.43 -18.37 -5.61
CA ASP A 174 32.42 -17.07 -4.93
C ASP A 174 31.99 -15.92 -5.86
N GLY A 175 31.53 -16.20 -7.08
CA GLY A 175 31.08 -15.16 -8.01
C GLY A 175 29.72 -14.54 -7.64
N VAL A 176 29.20 -13.69 -8.54
CA VAL A 176 27.97 -12.92 -8.30
C VAL A 176 26.74 -13.70 -8.76
N ILE A 177 25.70 -13.74 -7.91
CA ILE A 177 24.36 -14.19 -8.27
C ILE A 177 23.40 -13.03 -8.04
N VAL A 178 22.70 -12.64 -9.10
CA VAL A 178 21.77 -11.53 -9.10
C VAL A 178 20.36 -12.07 -9.18
N PHE A 179 19.52 -11.69 -8.21
CA PHE A 179 18.08 -11.86 -8.26
C PHE A 179 17.45 -10.53 -8.70
N ASP A 180 17.28 -10.36 -10.01
CA ASP A 180 16.64 -9.20 -10.62
C ASP A 180 15.12 -9.33 -10.61
N GLU A 181 14.42 -8.28 -10.18
CA GLU A 181 13.01 -8.32 -9.77
C GLU A 181 12.78 -9.36 -8.64
N ALA A 182 13.62 -9.31 -7.60
CA ALA A 182 13.64 -10.28 -6.50
C ALA A 182 12.28 -10.52 -5.82
N HIS A 183 11.35 -9.56 -5.90
CA HIS A 183 9.97 -9.72 -5.42
C HIS A 183 9.21 -10.86 -6.11
N ALA A 184 9.68 -11.35 -7.27
CA ALA A 184 9.17 -12.57 -7.89
C ALA A 184 9.35 -13.82 -7.02
N MET A 185 10.28 -13.79 -6.05
CA MET A 185 10.47 -14.82 -5.03
C MET A 185 9.59 -14.61 -3.78
N ALA A 186 8.63 -13.68 -3.80
CA ALA A 186 7.70 -13.51 -2.69
C ALA A 186 7.02 -14.84 -2.30
N ASN A 187 6.63 -14.94 -1.04
CA ASN A 187 6.08 -16.16 -0.44
C ASN A 187 7.02 -17.39 -0.50
N ALA A 188 8.35 -17.19 -0.51
CA ALA A 188 9.33 -18.27 -0.61
C ALA A 188 9.24 -19.36 0.48
N ALA A 189 8.64 -19.05 1.63
CA ALA A 189 8.53 -19.98 2.75
C ALA A 189 7.09 -20.07 3.34
N GLY A 190 6.07 -19.74 2.55
CA GLY A 190 4.65 -19.84 2.92
C GLY A 190 4.19 -18.80 3.96
N SER A 191 2.87 -18.62 4.10
CA SER A 191 2.25 -17.65 5.02
C SER A 191 0.85 -18.10 5.47
N LYS A 192 0.42 -17.72 6.67
CA LYS A 192 -1.00 -17.80 7.09
C LYS A 192 -1.72 -16.53 6.64
N GLY A 193 -2.74 -16.67 5.80
CA GLY A 193 -3.62 -15.57 5.39
C GLY A 193 -5.04 -15.72 5.95
N GLU A 194 -5.88 -14.71 5.76
CA GLU A 194 -7.31 -14.72 6.17
C GLU A 194 -8.12 -15.89 5.55
N ARG A 195 -7.63 -16.47 4.45
CA ARG A 195 -8.22 -17.62 3.75
C ARG A 195 -7.53 -18.97 4.03
N GLY A 196 -6.66 -19.04 5.04
CA GLY A 196 -5.95 -20.27 5.45
C GLY A 196 -4.43 -20.26 5.18
N GLU A 197 -3.79 -21.42 5.31
CA GLU A 197 -2.35 -21.60 5.05
C GLU A 197 -2.03 -21.56 3.54
N GLN A 198 -1.15 -20.64 3.15
CA GLN A 198 -0.67 -20.51 1.78
C GLN A 198 0.68 -21.21 1.64
N LEU A 199 0.73 -22.19 0.74
CA LEU A 199 1.93 -22.96 0.45
C LEU A 199 3.06 -22.07 -0.12
N PRO A 200 4.34 -22.40 0.14
CA PRO A 200 5.47 -21.66 -0.39
C PRO A 200 5.50 -21.63 -1.92
N SER A 201 5.90 -20.50 -2.51
CA SER A 201 6.04 -20.38 -3.96
C SER A 201 7.20 -21.26 -4.47
N GLN A 202 6.99 -22.03 -5.54
CA GLN A 202 8.05 -22.87 -6.12
C GLN A 202 9.26 -22.05 -6.59
N GLN A 203 9.01 -20.83 -7.08
CA GLN A 203 10.07 -19.90 -7.50
C GLN A 203 10.89 -19.43 -6.30
N GLY A 204 10.24 -19.05 -5.20
CA GLY A 204 10.94 -18.66 -3.98
C GLY A 204 11.73 -19.80 -3.35
N ARG A 205 11.18 -21.02 -3.33
CA ARG A 205 11.91 -22.23 -2.88
C ARG A 205 13.18 -22.47 -3.69
N ALA A 206 13.08 -22.42 -5.03
CA ALA A 206 14.26 -22.61 -5.89
C ALA A 206 15.32 -21.52 -5.68
N GLY A 207 14.90 -20.27 -5.47
CA GLY A 207 15.79 -19.17 -5.11
C GLY A 207 16.51 -19.39 -3.78
N LEU A 208 15.81 -19.87 -2.74
CA LEU A 208 16.41 -20.22 -1.44
C LEU A 208 17.40 -21.39 -1.57
N ARG A 209 17.02 -22.46 -2.27
CA ARG A 209 17.90 -23.62 -2.53
C ARG A 209 19.20 -23.20 -3.22
N LEU A 210 19.13 -22.35 -4.26
CA LEU A 210 20.33 -21.84 -4.94
C LEU A 210 21.26 -21.08 -4.00
N GLN A 211 20.69 -20.23 -3.15
CA GLN A 211 21.47 -19.46 -2.17
C GLN A 211 22.11 -20.36 -1.14
N ARG A 212 21.42 -21.39 -0.65
CA ARG A 212 21.94 -22.29 0.38
C ARG A 212 22.98 -23.26 -0.16
N ALA A 213 22.83 -23.69 -1.42
CA ALA A 213 23.79 -24.55 -2.10
C ALA A 213 25.16 -23.89 -2.33
N LEU A 214 25.24 -22.56 -2.34
CA LEU A 214 26.46 -21.82 -2.67
C LEU A 214 26.83 -20.83 -1.55
N PRO A 215 27.38 -21.30 -0.42
CA PRO A 215 27.60 -20.47 0.77
C PRO A 215 28.43 -19.21 0.54
N ASP A 216 29.45 -19.31 -0.31
CA ASP A 216 30.37 -18.21 -0.61
C ASP A 216 29.92 -17.28 -1.75
N ALA A 217 28.77 -17.55 -2.39
CA ALA A 217 28.26 -16.71 -3.47
C ALA A 217 27.94 -15.29 -3.02
N ARG A 218 28.24 -14.32 -3.89
CA ARG A 218 27.96 -12.89 -3.70
C ARG A 218 26.54 -12.57 -4.17
N ILE A 219 25.58 -12.63 -3.25
CA ILE A 219 24.17 -12.43 -3.57
C ILE A 219 23.83 -10.95 -3.67
N VAL A 220 23.16 -10.57 -4.75
CA VAL A 220 22.58 -9.24 -4.96
C VAL A 220 21.08 -9.38 -5.21
N TYR A 221 20.27 -8.79 -4.33
CA TYR A 221 18.82 -8.69 -4.54
C TYR A 221 18.50 -7.35 -5.18
N VAL A 222 17.68 -7.34 -6.21
CA VAL A 222 17.33 -6.13 -6.95
C VAL A 222 15.81 -6.05 -7.05
N SER A 223 15.20 -5.10 -6.35
CA SER A 223 13.75 -4.91 -6.38
C SER A 223 13.35 -3.55 -5.80
N ALA A 224 12.68 -2.71 -6.59
CA ALA A 224 12.17 -1.41 -6.13
C ALA A 224 11.09 -1.53 -5.04
N THR A 225 10.38 -2.67 -5.00
CA THR A 225 9.24 -2.93 -4.12
C THR A 225 9.54 -3.99 -3.05
N GLY A 226 10.79 -4.47 -2.97
CA GLY A 226 11.11 -5.59 -2.08
C GLY A 226 11.02 -5.27 -0.59
N ALA A 227 11.14 -3.99 -0.21
CA ALA A 227 11.06 -3.53 1.17
C ALA A 227 9.75 -2.77 1.49
N THR A 228 8.68 -2.94 0.69
CA THR A 228 7.37 -2.30 0.96
C THR A 228 6.47 -3.12 1.88
N ASP A 229 6.71 -4.44 1.97
CA ASP A 229 6.00 -5.37 2.85
C ASP A 229 7.03 -6.32 3.47
N VAL A 230 6.96 -6.59 4.78
CA VAL A 230 7.95 -7.42 5.47
C VAL A 230 8.01 -8.84 4.89
N ARG A 231 6.89 -9.36 4.39
CA ARG A 231 6.80 -10.69 3.79
C ARG A 231 7.61 -10.77 2.50
N ASN A 232 7.84 -9.64 1.85
CA ASN A 232 8.68 -9.54 0.66
C ASN A 232 10.19 -9.53 0.98
N LEU A 233 10.61 -9.56 2.25
CA LEU A 233 12.01 -9.79 2.60
C LEU A 233 12.33 -11.24 2.93
N ALA A 234 11.32 -12.12 3.00
CA ALA A 234 11.49 -13.52 3.38
C ALA A 234 12.46 -14.32 2.49
N TYR A 235 12.65 -13.93 1.23
CA TYR A 235 13.60 -14.58 0.31
C TYR A 235 15.05 -14.08 0.46
N ALA A 236 15.27 -13.02 1.23
CA ALA A 236 16.54 -12.31 1.33
C ALA A 236 17.41 -12.79 2.52
N GLU A 237 17.55 -14.10 2.70
CA GLU A 237 18.28 -14.72 3.84
C GLU A 237 19.71 -14.19 3.99
N ARG A 238 20.39 -13.88 2.90
CA ARG A 238 21.77 -13.34 2.94
C ARG A 238 21.90 -11.94 3.53
N LEU A 239 20.81 -11.23 3.83
CA LEU A 239 20.87 -9.99 4.60
C LEU A 239 21.15 -10.25 6.09
N GLY A 240 20.92 -11.47 6.56
CA GLY A 240 21.18 -11.88 7.94
C GLY A 240 20.17 -11.36 8.96
N LEU A 241 18.97 -10.94 8.54
CA LEU A 241 17.97 -10.31 9.42
C LEU A 241 17.41 -11.25 10.51
N TRP A 242 17.69 -12.55 10.43
CA TRP A 242 17.32 -13.56 11.41
C TRP A 242 18.31 -14.73 11.39
N GLY A 243 18.31 -15.54 12.44
CA GLY A 243 19.04 -16.80 12.54
C GLY A 243 20.55 -16.70 12.75
N GLY A 244 21.12 -15.50 12.62
CA GLY A 244 22.50 -15.18 13.00
C GLY A 244 22.56 -14.37 14.30
N GLU A 245 23.77 -14.17 14.82
CA GLU A 245 24.00 -13.42 16.07
C GLU A 245 23.82 -11.90 15.91
N ASP A 246 23.84 -11.41 14.67
CA ASP A 246 23.74 -9.99 14.32
C ASP A 246 22.37 -9.37 14.68
N PHE A 247 21.32 -10.19 14.82
CA PHE A 247 19.95 -9.74 15.07
C PHE A 247 19.23 -10.59 16.11
N PRO A 248 18.27 -10.02 16.86
CA PRO A 248 17.66 -10.68 18.00
C PRO A 248 16.60 -11.73 17.61
N PHE A 249 16.41 -12.05 16.33
CA PHE A 249 15.36 -12.94 15.83
C PHE A 249 15.93 -14.32 15.53
N ALA A 250 15.44 -15.36 16.21
CA ALA A 250 15.94 -16.72 16.02
C ALA A 250 15.51 -17.29 14.66
N ASN A 251 14.32 -16.92 14.21
CA ASN A 251 13.76 -17.37 12.94
C ASN A 251 12.92 -16.28 12.25
N ARG A 252 12.58 -16.54 10.99
CA ARG A 252 11.79 -15.65 10.14
C ARG A 252 10.41 -15.31 10.73
N ALA A 253 9.72 -16.27 11.35
CA ALA A 253 8.35 -16.05 11.82
C ALA A 253 8.32 -14.99 12.93
N GLU A 254 9.29 -15.07 13.85
CA GLU A 254 9.49 -14.07 14.90
C GLU A 254 9.81 -12.68 14.33
N PHE A 255 10.66 -12.61 13.29
CA PHE A 255 10.98 -11.35 12.62
C PHE A 255 9.73 -10.71 11.98
N VAL A 256 8.96 -11.49 11.21
CA VAL A 256 7.74 -10.98 10.54
C VAL A 256 6.72 -10.47 11.57
N GLN A 257 6.45 -11.25 12.62
CA GLN A 257 5.50 -10.87 13.67
C GLN A 257 5.92 -9.56 14.37
N ALA A 258 7.22 -9.42 14.69
CA ALA A 258 7.73 -8.24 15.39
C ALA A 258 7.62 -6.95 14.55
N VAL A 259 7.81 -7.04 13.23
CA VAL A 259 7.68 -5.90 12.31
C VAL A 259 6.21 -5.59 12.05
N GLU A 260 5.35 -6.60 11.87
CA GLU A 260 3.90 -6.41 11.69
C GLU A 260 3.25 -5.73 12.90
N ALA A 261 3.66 -6.09 14.12
CA ALA A 261 3.20 -5.44 15.35
C ALA A 261 3.52 -3.93 15.40
N GLY A 262 4.60 -3.50 14.75
CA GLY A 262 5.01 -2.09 14.69
C GLY A 262 4.33 -1.27 13.59
N GLY A 263 3.46 -1.88 12.78
CA GLY A 263 2.70 -1.20 11.73
C GLY A 263 3.53 -0.71 10.54
N VAL A 264 2.94 0.14 9.70
CA VAL A 264 3.54 0.62 8.43
C VAL A 264 4.85 1.39 8.66
N ALA A 265 4.96 2.11 9.78
CA ALA A 265 6.16 2.89 10.10
C ALA A 265 7.35 2.01 10.55
N ALA A 266 7.12 0.78 11.02
CA ALA A 266 8.20 -0.18 11.31
C ALA A 266 8.95 -0.62 10.05
N MET A 267 8.29 -0.70 8.90
CA MET A 267 8.94 -0.99 7.62
C MET A 267 9.91 0.11 7.17
N GLU A 268 9.58 1.37 7.48
CA GLU A 268 10.46 2.50 7.21
C GLU A 268 11.71 2.45 8.11
N VAL A 269 11.53 2.15 9.41
CA VAL A 269 12.63 1.92 10.36
C VAL A 269 13.53 0.79 9.90
N MET A 270 12.95 -0.34 9.50
CA MET A 270 13.72 -1.48 9.02
C MET A 270 14.55 -1.13 7.79
N SER A 271 13.94 -0.47 6.79
CA SER A 271 14.63 -0.02 5.59
C SER A 271 15.78 0.95 5.91
N ARG A 272 15.53 1.89 6.84
CA ARG A 272 16.52 2.85 7.32
C ARG A 272 17.70 2.15 8.01
N ASP A 273 17.41 1.21 8.89
CA ASP A 273 18.39 0.47 9.66
C ASP A 273 19.23 -0.43 8.75
N MET A 274 18.62 -1.11 7.77
CA MET A 274 19.34 -1.84 6.73
C MET A 274 20.30 -0.94 5.95
N LYS A 275 19.93 0.32 5.67
CA LYS A 275 20.86 1.29 5.06
C LYS A 275 22.00 1.68 6.01
N ALA A 276 21.72 1.94 7.29
CA ALA A 276 22.74 2.24 8.30
C ALA A 276 23.71 1.07 8.53
N LEU A 277 23.29 -0.16 8.23
CA LEU A 277 24.11 -1.37 8.28
C LEU A 277 24.86 -1.67 6.97
N GLY A 278 24.68 -0.83 5.93
CA GLY A 278 25.29 -0.98 4.61
C GLY A 278 24.69 -2.11 3.76
N LEU A 279 23.52 -2.63 4.14
CA LEU A 279 22.85 -3.76 3.50
C LEU A 279 21.87 -3.35 2.39
N TYR A 280 21.42 -2.10 2.42
CA TYR A 280 20.33 -1.64 1.58
C TYR A 280 20.58 -0.23 1.06
N THR A 281 20.27 -0.03 -0.22
CA THR A 281 20.19 1.31 -0.80
C THR A 281 18.95 1.39 -1.66
N ALA A 282 18.16 2.44 -1.43
CA ALA A 282 17.00 2.76 -2.25
C ALA A 282 16.98 4.24 -2.53
N ARG A 283 17.12 4.58 -3.80
CA ARG A 283 17.02 5.92 -4.36
C ARG A 283 15.90 5.93 -5.38
N SER A 284 15.13 7.00 -5.41
CA SER A 284 14.18 7.26 -6.48
C SER A 284 14.77 8.30 -7.42
N LEU A 285 14.42 8.20 -8.70
CA LEU A 285 14.67 9.31 -9.62
C LEU A 285 13.87 10.52 -9.14
N SER A 286 14.49 11.70 -9.14
CA SER A 286 13.78 12.94 -8.86
C SER A 286 12.76 13.20 -9.97
N TYR A 287 11.55 13.61 -9.59
CA TYR A 287 10.57 14.17 -10.53
C TYR A 287 10.66 15.70 -10.59
N GLU A 288 11.72 16.28 -10.03
CA GLU A 288 12.02 17.69 -10.18
C GLU A 288 12.12 18.07 -11.66
N GLY A 289 11.37 19.10 -12.05
CA GLY A 289 11.23 19.54 -13.43
C GLY A 289 10.31 18.68 -14.30
N VAL A 290 9.79 17.55 -13.82
CA VAL A 290 8.69 16.83 -14.48
C VAL A 290 7.41 17.61 -14.25
N GLU A 291 6.76 17.96 -15.34
CA GLU A 291 5.48 18.67 -15.29
C GLU A 291 4.32 17.70 -15.45
N VAL A 292 3.25 17.92 -14.70
CA VAL A 292 1.99 17.16 -14.81
C VAL A 292 0.86 18.11 -15.22
N GLU A 293 0.13 17.72 -16.24
CA GLU A 293 -1.03 18.44 -16.78
C GLU A 293 -2.16 17.42 -17.03
N ILE A 294 -3.25 17.48 -16.29
CA ILE A 294 -4.39 16.59 -16.52
C ILE A 294 -5.13 17.06 -17.77
N VAL A 295 -5.42 16.12 -18.68
CA VAL A 295 -6.24 16.38 -19.86
C VAL A 295 -7.64 15.83 -19.59
N ASP A 296 -8.60 16.73 -19.41
CA ASP A 296 -10.00 16.36 -19.16
C ASP A 296 -10.74 16.06 -20.47
N HIS A 297 -11.44 14.92 -20.50
CA HIS A 297 -12.43 14.60 -21.51
C HIS A 297 -13.82 14.64 -20.89
N ASN A 298 -14.58 15.68 -21.21
CA ASN A 298 -16.00 15.72 -20.89
C ASN A 298 -16.74 14.88 -21.93
N LEU A 299 -17.50 13.88 -21.48
CA LEU A 299 -18.34 13.09 -22.36
C LEU A 299 -19.37 14.01 -23.04
N THR A 300 -19.46 13.92 -24.36
CA THR A 300 -20.51 14.61 -25.11
C THR A 300 -21.88 13.96 -24.85
N PRO A 301 -23.00 14.66 -25.07
CA PRO A 301 -24.34 14.09 -24.88
C PRO A 301 -24.55 12.76 -25.62
N ALA A 302 -24.04 12.63 -26.85
CA ALA A 302 -24.11 11.39 -27.62
C ALA A 302 -23.29 10.25 -26.98
N GLN A 303 -22.12 10.56 -26.41
CA GLN A 303 -21.30 9.56 -25.71
C GLN A 303 -21.95 9.13 -24.39
N VAL A 304 -22.64 10.05 -23.69
CA VAL A 304 -23.44 9.71 -22.50
C VAL A 304 -24.58 8.77 -22.87
N GLU A 305 -25.31 9.05 -23.96
CA GLU A 305 -26.37 8.17 -24.46
C GLU A 305 -25.85 6.77 -24.81
N THR A 306 -24.71 6.67 -25.51
CA THR A 306 -24.06 5.38 -25.78
C THR A 306 -23.66 4.65 -24.49
N TYR A 307 -23.06 5.37 -23.54
CA TYR A 307 -22.65 4.80 -22.25
C TYR A 307 -23.84 4.26 -21.46
N ASP A 308 -24.90 5.05 -21.34
CA ASP A 308 -26.10 4.72 -20.60
C ASP A 308 -26.85 3.55 -21.24
N ALA A 309 -26.92 3.48 -22.58
CA ALA A 309 -27.49 2.34 -23.28
C ALA A 309 -26.75 1.02 -22.96
N TYR A 310 -25.43 1.05 -22.84
CA TYR A 310 -24.67 -0.11 -22.38
C TYR A 310 -24.89 -0.39 -20.89
N ALA A 311 -24.91 0.63 -20.02
CA ALA A 311 -25.19 0.46 -18.60
C ALA A 311 -26.55 -0.21 -18.33
N GLU A 312 -27.58 0.23 -19.03
CA GLU A 312 -28.92 -0.38 -18.99
C GLU A 312 -28.89 -1.83 -19.47
N ALA A 313 -28.18 -2.13 -20.57
CA ALA A 313 -28.04 -3.50 -21.04
C ALA A 313 -27.35 -4.40 -20.01
N PHE A 314 -26.35 -3.90 -19.29
CA PHE A 314 -25.69 -4.65 -18.21
C PHE A 314 -26.60 -4.91 -17.00
N GLN A 315 -27.54 -4.00 -16.70
CA GLN A 315 -28.56 -4.25 -15.67
C GLN A 315 -29.51 -5.38 -16.08
N VAL A 316 -29.92 -5.41 -17.36
CA VAL A 316 -30.73 -6.51 -17.90
C VAL A 316 -29.97 -7.84 -17.83
N ILE A 317 -28.68 -7.86 -18.17
CA ILE A 317 -27.84 -9.06 -18.06
C ILE A 317 -27.74 -9.53 -16.62
N HIS A 318 -27.58 -8.61 -15.67
CA HIS A 318 -27.49 -8.93 -14.26
C HIS A 318 -28.80 -9.54 -13.73
N SER A 319 -29.94 -8.96 -14.07
CA SER A 319 -31.27 -9.51 -13.73
C SER A 319 -31.48 -10.91 -14.33
N ASN A 320 -31.18 -11.07 -15.63
CA ASN A 320 -31.31 -12.34 -16.33
C ASN A 320 -30.32 -13.40 -15.83
N LEU A 321 -29.15 -13.01 -15.32
CA LEU A 321 -28.19 -13.94 -14.71
C LEU A 321 -28.79 -14.61 -13.47
N ASN A 322 -29.49 -13.85 -12.62
CA ASN A 322 -30.17 -14.41 -11.45
C ASN A 322 -31.30 -15.37 -11.88
N ALA A 323 -32.14 -14.94 -12.82
CA ALA A 323 -33.20 -15.79 -13.37
C ALA A 323 -32.66 -17.06 -14.04
N ALA A 324 -31.54 -16.96 -14.76
CA ALA A 324 -30.90 -18.12 -15.40
C ALA A 324 -30.33 -19.10 -14.37
N LEU A 325 -29.74 -18.62 -13.27
CA LEU A 325 -29.25 -19.47 -12.18
C LEU A 325 -30.40 -20.19 -11.45
N GLU A 326 -31.58 -19.59 -11.38
CA GLU A 326 -32.80 -20.22 -10.85
C GLU A 326 -33.34 -21.25 -11.85
N ALA A 327 -33.53 -20.87 -13.10
CA ALA A 327 -34.01 -21.76 -14.17
C ALA A 327 -33.06 -22.94 -14.45
N SER A 328 -31.78 -22.81 -14.11
CA SER A 328 -30.78 -23.87 -14.22
C SER A 328 -30.65 -24.73 -12.96
N ASN A 329 -31.48 -24.53 -11.93
CA ASN A 329 -31.42 -25.20 -10.63
C ASN A 329 -30.08 -25.00 -9.87
N VAL A 330 -29.32 -23.95 -10.14
CA VAL A 330 -28.13 -23.59 -9.36
C VAL A 330 -28.54 -22.87 -8.07
N THR A 331 -29.61 -22.08 -8.14
CA THR A 331 -30.32 -21.48 -7.01
C THR A 331 -31.74 -22.06 -6.98
N GLY A 332 -32.23 -22.47 -5.81
CA GLY A 332 -33.63 -22.89 -5.63
C GLY A 332 -34.46 -21.76 -5.00
N GLU A 333 -35.78 -21.93 -4.92
CA GLU A 333 -36.75 -20.90 -4.47
C GLU A 333 -36.43 -20.27 -3.09
N ARG A 334 -35.73 -20.98 -2.20
CA ARG A 334 -35.38 -20.49 -0.84
C ARG A 334 -33.92 -20.64 -0.45
N LYS A 335 -33.08 -21.30 -1.24
CA LYS A 335 -31.67 -21.58 -0.89
C LYS A 335 -30.81 -21.82 -2.12
N THR A 336 -29.53 -21.44 -2.07
CA THR A 336 -28.57 -21.77 -3.12
C THR A 336 -28.24 -23.27 -3.09
N LEU A 337 -28.44 -23.96 -4.22
CA LEU A 337 -28.25 -25.42 -4.35
C LEU A 337 -26.82 -25.77 -4.77
N ASN A 338 -26.12 -24.86 -5.48
CA ASN A 338 -24.71 -25.00 -5.83
C ASN A 338 -23.96 -23.65 -5.71
N GLY A 339 -23.35 -23.42 -4.54
CA GLY A 339 -22.64 -22.17 -4.26
C GLY A 339 -21.38 -21.94 -5.09
N GLN A 340 -20.70 -23.01 -5.50
CA GLN A 340 -19.50 -22.92 -6.34
C GLN A 340 -19.84 -22.46 -7.76
N ALA A 341 -20.88 -23.04 -8.37
CA ALA A 341 -21.35 -22.64 -9.69
C ALA A 341 -21.84 -21.17 -9.70
N LYS A 342 -22.60 -20.77 -8.68
CA LYS A 342 -23.06 -19.38 -8.50
C LYS A 342 -21.89 -18.39 -8.38
N SER A 343 -20.92 -18.69 -7.51
CA SER A 343 -19.73 -17.84 -7.31
C SER A 343 -18.88 -17.71 -8.57
N ALA A 344 -18.68 -18.82 -9.30
CA ALA A 344 -17.95 -18.82 -10.56
C ALA A 344 -18.64 -17.97 -11.63
N ALA A 345 -19.96 -18.13 -11.82
CA ALA A 345 -20.73 -17.36 -12.81
C ALA A 345 -20.68 -15.85 -12.53
N LEU A 346 -20.88 -15.44 -11.27
CA LEU A 346 -20.81 -14.04 -10.85
C LEU A 346 -19.39 -13.46 -11.03
N SER A 347 -18.36 -14.23 -10.67
CA SER A 347 -16.97 -13.77 -10.81
C SER A 347 -16.59 -13.51 -12.27
N VAL A 348 -17.00 -14.39 -13.19
CA VAL A 348 -16.72 -14.23 -14.62
C VAL A 348 -17.47 -13.03 -15.20
N PHE A 349 -18.75 -12.85 -14.86
CA PHE A 349 -19.56 -11.70 -15.28
C PHE A 349 -18.93 -10.38 -14.85
N GLU A 350 -18.59 -10.27 -13.57
CA GLU A 350 -18.04 -9.05 -12.99
C GLU A 350 -16.67 -8.69 -13.58
N GLY A 351 -15.86 -9.69 -13.88
CA GLY A 351 -14.60 -9.49 -14.61
C GLY A 351 -14.82 -8.99 -16.04
N ALA A 352 -15.83 -9.52 -16.76
CA ALA A 352 -16.15 -9.07 -18.12
C ALA A 352 -16.69 -7.63 -18.14
N LYS A 353 -17.58 -7.29 -17.20
CA LYS A 353 -18.15 -5.95 -17.01
C LYS A 353 -17.07 -4.89 -16.82
N GLN A 354 -16.13 -5.13 -15.91
CA GLN A 354 -15.03 -4.20 -15.65
C GLN A 354 -14.14 -3.99 -16.88
N ARG A 355 -13.77 -5.06 -17.59
CA ARG A 355 -12.96 -4.97 -18.82
C ARG A 355 -13.69 -4.20 -19.93
N PHE A 356 -15.00 -4.43 -20.08
CA PHE A 356 -15.83 -3.75 -21.06
C PHE A 356 -15.85 -2.23 -20.83
N PHE A 357 -16.27 -1.77 -19.64
CA PHE A 357 -16.39 -0.33 -19.37
C PHE A 357 -15.05 0.40 -19.37
N ALA A 358 -13.97 -0.25 -18.91
CA ALA A 358 -12.63 0.33 -19.02
C ALA A 358 -12.21 0.56 -20.48
N ALA A 359 -12.45 -0.42 -21.35
CA ALA A 359 -12.14 -0.29 -22.78
C ALA A 359 -13.10 0.68 -23.50
N LEU A 360 -14.37 0.75 -23.09
CA LEU A 360 -15.35 1.72 -23.59
C LEU A 360 -14.89 3.16 -23.30
N LEU A 361 -14.57 3.48 -22.05
CA LEU A 361 -14.10 4.81 -21.64
C LEU A 361 -12.80 5.20 -22.36
N SER A 362 -11.86 4.26 -22.50
CA SER A 362 -10.64 4.45 -23.28
C SER A 362 -10.93 4.81 -24.75
N GLY A 363 -11.86 4.08 -25.39
CA GLY A 363 -12.32 4.37 -26.74
C GLY A 363 -12.97 5.75 -26.86
N LEU A 364 -13.84 6.13 -25.92
CA LEU A 364 -14.53 7.42 -25.92
C LEU A 364 -13.57 8.61 -25.81
N LYS A 365 -12.61 8.56 -24.88
CA LYS A 365 -11.67 9.65 -24.65
C LYS A 365 -10.51 9.74 -25.65
N THR A 366 -10.38 8.75 -26.55
CA THR A 366 -9.34 8.74 -27.59
C THR A 366 -9.46 9.93 -28.56
N ALA A 367 -10.65 10.46 -28.78
CA ALA A 367 -10.83 11.66 -29.60
C ALA A 367 -10.09 12.89 -29.04
N THR A 368 -10.10 13.07 -27.71
CA THR A 368 -9.35 14.14 -27.02
C THR A 368 -7.85 13.88 -27.06
N LEU A 369 -7.43 12.62 -26.89
CA LEU A 369 -6.04 12.21 -27.03
C LEU A 369 -5.49 12.56 -28.41
N ILE A 370 -6.20 12.19 -29.48
CA ILE A 370 -5.78 12.44 -30.86
C ILE A 370 -5.54 13.93 -31.10
N LYS A 371 -6.50 14.79 -30.72
CA LYS A 371 -6.36 16.25 -30.85
C LYS A 371 -5.15 16.79 -30.08
N SER A 372 -4.89 16.24 -28.90
CA SER A 372 -3.75 16.63 -28.07
C SER A 372 -2.43 16.21 -28.71
N ILE A 373 -2.34 14.99 -29.25
CA ILE A 373 -1.16 14.49 -29.96
C ILE A 373 -0.88 15.37 -31.19
N GLU A 374 -1.91 15.73 -31.97
CA GLU A 374 -1.76 16.59 -33.14
C GLU A 374 -1.10 17.92 -32.79
N ALA A 375 -1.60 18.61 -31.74
CA ALA A 375 -1.02 19.86 -31.26
C ALA A 375 0.44 19.70 -30.77
N ASP A 376 0.76 18.60 -30.08
CA ASP A 376 2.12 18.33 -29.63
C ASP A 376 3.09 18.01 -30.77
N LEU A 377 2.60 17.36 -31.83
CA LEU A 377 3.41 17.10 -33.01
C LEU A 377 3.70 18.39 -33.78
N GLU A 378 2.74 19.32 -33.85
CA GLU A 378 2.92 20.65 -34.44
C GLU A 378 3.95 21.48 -33.68
N THR A 379 3.96 21.41 -32.35
CA THR A 379 4.96 22.10 -31.50
C THR A 379 6.35 21.45 -31.51
N GLY A 380 6.53 20.32 -32.20
CA GLY A 380 7.82 19.65 -32.33
C GLY A 380 8.12 18.58 -31.27
N HIS A 381 7.16 18.24 -30.41
CA HIS A 381 7.32 17.21 -29.37
C HIS A 381 7.15 15.78 -29.89
N ALA A 382 7.49 14.78 -29.08
CA ALA A 382 7.24 13.37 -29.36
C ALA A 382 6.20 12.82 -28.37
N ALA A 383 5.17 12.16 -28.89
CA ALA A 383 4.07 11.63 -28.08
C ALA A 383 4.35 10.17 -27.68
N ILE A 384 4.12 9.86 -26.41
CA ILE A 384 4.14 8.50 -25.86
C ILE A 384 2.76 8.21 -25.28
N VAL A 385 2.11 7.14 -25.70
CA VAL A 385 0.79 6.72 -25.23
C VAL A 385 0.93 5.40 -24.50
N GLN A 386 0.57 5.41 -23.21
CA GLN A 386 0.49 4.22 -22.38
C GLN A 386 -0.94 3.72 -22.30
N LEU A 387 -1.14 2.45 -22.66
CA LEU A 387 -2.43 1.75 -22.56
C LEU A 387 -2.28 0.36 -21.95
N VAL A 388 -3.37 -0.22 -21.45
CA VAL A 388 -3.40 -1.58 -20.91
C VAL A 388 -4.05 -2.53 -21.91
N SER A 389 -5.17 -2.12 -22.50
CA SER A 389 -5.99 -2.95 -23.38
C SER A 389 -5.58 -2.81 -24.84
N THR A 390 -4.96 -3.84 -25.41
CA THR A 390 -4.50 -3.83 -26.81
C THR A 390 -5.52 -4.38 -27.81
N GLY A 391 -6.60 -5.01 -27.35
CA GLY A 391 -7.58 -5.68 -28.22
C GLY A 391 -7.04 -6.91 -28.97
N GLU A 392 -5.88 -7.46 -28.58
CA GLU A 392 -5.23 -8.59 -29.26
C GLU A 392 -6.10 -9.86 -29.28
N ALA A 393 -6.60 -10.29 -28.12
CA ALA A 393 -7.41 -11.51 -28.03
C ALA A 393 -8.73 -11.40 -28.84
N ILE A 394 -9.34 -10.22 -28.87
CA ILE A 394 -10.53 -9.92 -29.67
C ILE A 394 -10.19 -10.04 -31.15
N LEU A 395 -9.09 -9.39 -31.57
CA LEU A 395 -8.62 -9.41 -32.94
C LEU A 395 -8.31 -10.84 -33.42
N ASP A 396 -7.52 -11.61 -32.66
CA ASP A 396 -7.09 -12.94 -33.07
C ASP A 396 -8.27 -13.92 -33.21
N ARG A 397 -9.24 -13.86 -32.28
CA ARG A 397 -10.45 -14.68 -32.39
C ARG A 397 -11.24 -14.31 -33.64
N ARG A 398 -11.54 -13.02 -33.85
CA ARG A 398 -12.36 -12.59 -34.99
C ARG A 398 -11.68 -12.91 -36.32
N LEU A 399 -10.36 -12.70 -36.41
CA LEU A 399 -9.60 -13.07 -37.61
C LEU A 399 -9.55 -14.59 -37.85
N SER A 400 -9.70 -15.42 -36.83
CA SER A 400 -9.76 -16.89 -37.01
C SER A 400 -11.06 -17.37 -37.64
N GLU A 401 -12.13 -16.56 -37.57
CA GLU A 401 -13.44 -16.83 -38.16
C GLU A 401 -13.54 -16.33 -39.61
N ILE A 402 -12.58 -15.52 -40.07
CA ILE A 402 -12.61 -14.83 -41.37
C ILE A 402 -11.55 -15.44 -42.31
N PRO A 403 -11.93 -15.87 -43.54
CA PRO A 403 -10.98 -16.33 -44.54
C PRO A 403 -9.89 -15.28 -44.82
N ALA A 404 -8.64 -15.72 -45.01
CA ALA A 404 -7.51 -14.83 -45.26
C ALA A 404 -7.66 -13.98 -46.53
N GLU A 405 -8.49 -14.39 -47.48
CA GLU A 405 -8.81 -13.66 -48.71
C GLU A 405 -9.57 -12.34 -48.43
N GLU A 406 -10.35 -12.30 -47.35
CA GLU A 406 -11.13 -11.13 -46.94
C GLU A 406 -10.30 -10.14 -46.09
N TRP A 407 -9.06 -10.47 -45.74
CA TRP A 407 -8.22 -9.62 -44.89
C TRP A 407 -7.80 -8.29 -45.55
N ALA A 408 -8.00 -8.15 -46.86
CA ALA A 408 -7.74 -6.92 -47.60
C ALA A 408 -8.93 -5.93 -47.57
N ASP A 409 -10.10 -6.35 -47.09
CA ASP A 409 -11.31 -5.54 -46.95
C ASP A 409 -12.20 -6.09 -45.81
N LEU A 410 -11.81 -5.79 -44.57
CA LEU A 410 -12.48 -6.27 -43.37
C LEU A 410 -13.73 -5.47 -43.05
N ASN A 411 -14.86 -6.16 -42.92
CA ASN A 411 -16.09 -5.62 -42.34
C ASN A 411 -16.45 -6.36 -41.04
N VAL A 412 -15.66 -6.12 -39.99
CA VAL A 412 -15.84 -6.78 -38.69
C VAL A 412 -15.76 -5.77 -37.54
N ASP A 413 -16.66 -5.94 -36.59
CA ASP A 413 -16.68 -5.18 -35.35
C ASP A 413 -15.57 -5.66 -34.40
N LEU A 414 -14.62 -4.75 -34.13
CA LEU A 414 -13.50 -4.95 -33.21
C LEU A 414 -13.64 -4.07 -31.96
N SER A 415 -14.85 -3.61 -31.65
CA SER A 415 -15.14 -2.81 -30.47
C SER A 415 -15.11 -3.64 -29.18
N PRO A 416 -15.01 -2.98 -28.01
CA PRO A 416 -15.14 -3.62 -26.70
C PRO A 416 -16.42 -4.45 -26.53
N ARG A 417 -17.46 -4.21 -27.34
CA ARG A 417 -18.71 -4.99 -27.35
C ARG A 417 -18.46 -6.50 -27.46
N ASP A 418 -17.40 -6.90 -28.15
CA ASP A 418 -17.01 -8.31 -28.28
C ASP A 418 -16.74 -8.99 -26.92
N VAL A 419 -16.24 -8.26 -25.92
CA VAL A 419 -15.99 -8.77 -24.56
C VAL A 419 -17.28 -9.30 -23.93
N ILE A 420 -18.37 -8.53 -24.04
CA ILE A 420 -19.65 -8.90 -23.44
C ILE A 420 -20.41 -9.93 -24.28
N LEU A 421 -20.34 -9.84 -25.61
CA LEU A 421 -20.96 -10.83 -26.50
C LEU A 421 -20.34 -12.22 -26.30
N THR A 422 -19.02 -12.28 -26.16
CA THR A 422 -18.29 -13.52 -25.83
C THR A 422 -18.74 -14.10 -24.50
N TYR A 423 -18.84 -13.25 -23.48
CA TYR A 423 -19.31 -13.68 -22.17
C TYR A 423 -20.69 -14.32 -22.28
N LEU A 424 -21.62 -13.66 -23.00
CA LEU A 424 -22.96 -14.19 -23.19
C LEU A 424 -22.94 -15.54 -23.92
N GLN A 425 -22.16 -15.66 -25.00
CA GLN A 425 -22.11 -16.88 -25.80
C GLN A 425 -21.51 -18.09 -25.06
N HIS A 426 -20.45 -17.88 -24.27
CA HIS A 426 -19.64 -18.99 -23.75
C HIS A 426 -19.67 -19.16 -22.23
N ALA A 427 -20.07 -18.14 -21.47
CA ALA A 427 -19.98 -18.16 -20.00
C ALA A 427 -21.28 -17.82 -19.29
N PHE A 428 -22.31 -17.35 -19.99
CA PHE A 428 -23.64 -17.19 -19.41
C PHE A 428 -24.23 -18.56 -19.03
N PRO A 429 -24.82 -18.72 -17.83
CA PRO A 429 -25.24 -20.03 -17.33
C PRO A 429 -26.47 -20.53 -18.10
N THR A 430 -26.23 -21.33 -19.13
CA THR A 430 -27.29 -22.01 -19.90
C THR A 430 -27.38 -23.50 -19.60
N GLN A 431 -26.38 -24.10 -18.92
CA GLN A 431 -26.38 -25.52 -18.60
C GLN A 431 -27.40 -25.85 -17.50
N LEU A 432 -28.22 -26.87 -17.72
CA LEU A 432 -29.21 -27.36 -16.76
C LEU A 432 -28.53 -28.20 -15.66
N TYR A 433 -28.95 -28.02 -14.41
CA TYR A 433 -28.57 -28.88 -13.30
C TYR A 433 -29.78 -29.70 -12.83
N GLU A 434 -29.55 -30.95 -12.46
CA GLU A 434 -30.55 -31.79 -11.81
C GLU A 434 -30.40 -31.73 -10.29
N PRO A 435 -31.50 -31.49 -9.54
CA PRO A 435 -31.49 -31.58 -8.09
C PRO A 435 -31.24 -33.02 -7.62
N TYR A 436 -30.44 -33.20 -6.58
CA TYR A 436 -30.24 -34.47 -5.89
C TYR A 436 -30.10 -34.21 -4.37
N THR A 437 -30.47 -35.21 -3.57
CA THR A 437 -30.25 -35.17 -2.12
C THR A 437 -28.92 -35.85 -1.82
N ASP A 438 -28.03 -35.17 -1.08
CA ASP A 438 -26.78 -35.78 -0.62
C ASP A 438 -27.00 -36.76 0.55
N GLU A 439 -25.95 -37.45 0.96
CA GLU A 439 -25.98 -38.45 2.04
C GLU A 439 -26.38 -37.85 3.41
N ASP A 440 -26.24 -36.53 3.57
CA ASP A 440 -26.60 -35.78 4.76
C ASP A 440 -28.05 -35.22 4.71
N GLY A 441 -28.82 -35.56 3.67
CA GLY A 441 -30.21 -35.11 3.50
C GLY A 441 -30.36 -33.68 2.95
N ASN A 442 -29.27 -33.05 2.48
CA ASN A 442 -29.32 -31.70 1.90
C ASN A 442 -29.62 -31.75 0.40
N LEU A 443 -30.54 -30.90 -0.04
CA LEU A 443 -30.84 -30.71 -1.46
C LEU A 443 -29.69 -29.92 -2.12
N ARG A 444 -29.03 -30.53 -3.09
CA ARG A 444 -27.98 -29.94 -3.93
C ARG A 444 -28.34 -30.12 -5.41
N SER A 445 -27.55 -29.54 -6.31
CA SER A 445 -27.72 -29.76 -7.74
C SER A 445 -26.41 -30.10 -8.42
N ARG A 446 -26.48 -31.02 -9.41
CA ARG A 446 -25.33 -31.47 -10.22
C ARG A 446 -25.62 -31.28 -11.70
N PRO A 447 -24.60 -31.13 -12.56
CA PRO A 447 -24.82 -30.89 -13.98
C PRO A 447 -25.59 -32.04 -14.63
N ALA A 448 -26.62 -31.72 -15.42
CA ALA A 448 -27.42 -32.70 -16.14
C ALA A 448 -26.78 -33.03 -17.50
N PHE A 449 -26.75 -34.31 -17.86
CA PHE A 449 -26.21 -34.83 -19.12
C PHE A 449 -27.25 -35.69 -19.84
N ASP A 450 -27.23 -35.66 -21.17
CA ASP A 450 -28.06 -36.54 -22.00
C ASP A 450 -27.50 -37.98 -22.02
N ALA A 451 -28.19 -38.89 -22.73
CA ALA A 451 -27.82 -40.29 -22.81
C ALA A 451 -26.46 -40.51 -23.51
N GLU A 452 -26.03 -39.55 -24.32
CA GLU A 452 -24.77 -39.52 -25.05
C GLU A 452 -23.63 -38.83 -24.27
N GLY A 453 -23.91 -38.31 -23.06
CA GLY A 453 -22.95 -37.65 -22.19
C GLY A 453 -22.72 -36.16 -22.48
N ASN A 454 -23.58 -35.51 -23.29
CA ASN A 454 -23.49 -34.08 -23.56
C ASN A 454 -24.24 -33.25 -22.50
N PRO A 455 -23.76 -32.04 -22.16
CA PRO A 455 -24.45 -31.11 -21.26
C PRO A 455 -25.85 -30.71 -21.76
N ILE A 456 -26.89 -30.95 -20.94
CA ILE A 456 -28.25 -30.50 -21.26
C ILE A 456 -28.34 -28.98 -21.06
N GLN A 457 -28.94 -28.26 -22.01
CA GLN A 457 -29.13 -26.80 -21.95
C GLN A 457 -30.55 -26.44 -21.49
N CYS A 458 -30.67 -25.45 -20.60
CA CYS A 458 -31.93 -24.83 -20.20
C CYS A 458 -32.44 -23.92 -21.33
N ARG A 459 -33.58 -24.29 -21.94
CA ARG A 459 -34.16 -23.56 -23.09
C ARG A 459 -34.49 -22.10 -22.77
N GLU A 460 -34.99 -21.83 -21.57
CA GLU A 460 -35.33 -20.47 -21.13
C GLU A 460 -34.08 -19.60 -20.97
N ALA A 461 -33.02 -20.13 -20.35
CA ALA A 461 -31.74 -19.44 -20.22
C ALA A 461 -31.09 -19.15 -21.58
N VAL A 462 -31.18 -20.10 -22.53
CA VAL A 462 -30.71 -19.92 -23.93
C VAL A 462 -31.49 -18.79 -24.63
N ALA A 463 -32.82 -18.81 -24.58
CA ALA A 463 -33.64 -17.77 -25.20
C ALA A 463 -33.39 -16.38 -24.58
N SER A 464 -33.17 -16.31 -23.27
CA SER A 464 -32.79 -15.08 -22.57
C SER A 464 -31.44 -14.55 -23.05
N ARG A 465 -30.43 -15.42 -23.13
CA ARG A 465 -29.10 -15.10 -23.68
C ARG A 465 -29.19 -14.54 -25.10
N ASP A 466 -29.93 -15.20 -25.98
CA ASP A 466 -29.98 -14.82 -27.41
C ASP A 466 -30.63 -13.44 -27.61
N ARG A 467 -31.71 -13.12 -26.87
CA ARG A 467 -32.31 -11.78 -26.86
C ARG A 467 -31.34 -10.70 -26.36
N MET A 468 -30.53 -11.00 -25.35
CA MET A 468 -29.51 -10.07 -24.86
C MET A 468 -28.40 -9.82 -25.89
N ILE A 469 -27.99 -10.87 -26.61
CA ILE A 469 -27.03 -10.77 -27.72
C ILE A 469 -27.59 -9.86 -28.82
N GLU A 470 -28.85 -10.06 -29.24
CA GLU A 470 -29.51 -9.22 -30.25
C GLU A 470 -29.58 -7.74 -29.83
N ARG A 471 -29.95 -7.46 -28.57
CA ARG A 471 -30.01 -6.09 -28.06
C ARG A 471 -28.63 -5.44 -28.03
N LEU A 472 -27.60 -6.12 -27.53
CA LEU A 472 -26.24 -5.57 -27.48
C LEU A 472 -25.66 -5.36 -28.88
N ALA A 473 -25.91 -6.30 -29.80
CA ALA A 473 -25.43 -6.23 -31.18
C ALA A 473 -26.08 -5.10 -32.00
N SER A 474 -27.20 -4.52 -31.54
CA SER A 474 -27.81 -3.33 -32.15
C SER A 474 -27.34 -1.99 -31.57
N LEU A 475 -26.57 -2.00 -30.47
CA LEU A 475 -25.97 -0.77 -29.92
C LEU A 475 -24.75 -0.33 -30.74
N ASP A 476 -24.56 0.99 -30.83
CA ASP A 476 -23.46 1.61 -31.57
C ASP A 476 -22.09 1.19 -31.04
N PRO A 477 -21.21 0.62 -31.88
CA PRO A 477 -19.89 0.17 -31.45
C PRO A 477 -18.95 1.35 -31.22
N VAL A 478 -18.22 1.33 -30.10
CA VAL A 478 -17.12 2.28 -29.83
C VAL A 478 -15.78 1.62 -30.19
N PRO A 479 -15.01 2.13 -31.16
CA PRO A 479 -13.76 1.51 -31.55
C PRO A 479 -12.71 1.49 -30.43
N GLY A 480 -11.85 0.47 -30.40
CA GLY A 480 -10.73 0.41 -29.46
C GLY A 480 -9.72 1.53 -29.67
N ALA A 481 -9.14 2.06 -28.59
CA ALA A 481 -8.24 3.21 -28.62
C ALA A 481 -7.02 3.02 -29.53
N LEU A 482 -6.34 1.87 -29.45
CA LEU A 482 -5.16 1.58 -30.27
C LEU A 482 -5.47 1.61 -31.77
N ASP A 483 -6.60 1.02 -32.16
CA ASP A 483 -7.04 0.99 -33.56
C ASP A 483 -7.39 2.40 -34.05
N GLN A 484 -8.05 3.22 -33.22
CA GLN A 484 -8.30 4.63 -33.55
C GLN A 484 -6.99 5.41 -33.79
N ILE A 485 -5.98 5.24 -32.94
CA ILE A 485 -4.67 5.91 -33.07
C ILE A 485 -3.96 5.47 -34.36
N ILE A 486 -3.87 4.15 -34.61
CA ILE A 486 -3.21 3.61 -35.81
C ILE A 486 -3.94 4.06 -37.08
N GLN A 487 -5.27 4.00 -37.11
CA GLN A 487 -6.05 4.40 -38.28
C GLN A 487 -5.99 5.91 -38.54
N ARG A 488 -5.84 6.74 -37.50
CA ARG A 488 -5.73 8.20 -37.63
C ARG A 488 -4.36 8.65 -38.13
N PHE A 489 -3.29 8.13 -37.52
CA PHE A 489 -1.92 8.61 -37.78
C PHE A 489 -1.14 7.77 -38.79
N GLY A 490 -1.60 6.55 -39.05
CA GLY A 490 -0.91 5.59 -39.92
C GLY A 490 0.29 4.93 -39.24
N THR A 491 0.76 3.85 -39.85
CA THR A 491 1.85 3.03 -39.33
C THR A 491 3.22 3.66 -39.53
N ASP A 492 3.32 4.64 -40.43
CA ASP A 492 4.58 5.35 -40.71
C ASP A 492 4.94 6.34 -39.60
N LYS A 493 3.94 6.88 -38.89
CA LYS A 493 4.15 7.84 -37.79
C LYS A 493 4.09 7.20 -36.41
N VAL A 494 3.41 6.05 -36.28
CA VAL A 494 3.17 5.35 -35.02
C VAL A 494 4.11 4.17 -34.85
N ALA A 495 4.92 4.22 -33.80
CA ALA A 495 5.68 3.11 -33.26
C ALA A 495 4.80 2.28 -32.32
N GLU A 496 4.34 1.12 -32.79
CA GLU A 496 3.53 0.21 -31.97
C GLU A 496 4.44 -0.74 -31.19
N VAL A 497 4.39 -0.68 -29.85
CA VAL A 497 5.18 -1.51 -28.93
C VAL A 497 4.23 -2.26 -27.98
N THR A 498 3.41 -3.12 -28.56
CA THR A 498 2.32 -3.86 -27.89
C THR A 498 2.54 -5.37 -27.96
N GLY A 499 1.65 -6.14 -27.32
CA GLY A 499 1.63 -7.61 -27.44
C GLY A 499 1.22 -8.13 -28.82
N ARG A 500 0.50 -7.31 -29.61
CA ARG A 500 -0.21 -7.73 -30.83
C ARG A 500 0.65 -8.42 -31.87
N SER A 501 0.29 -9.64 -32.26
CA SER A 501 0.87 -10.30 -33.44
C SER A 501 0.36 -9.72 -34.78
N ARG A 502 -0.81 -9.05 -34.77
CA ARG A 502 -1.48 -8.47 -35.94
C ARG A 502 -2.10 -7.12 -35.59
N ARG A 503 -2.29 -6.26 -36.58
CA ARG A 503 -2.98 -4.96 -36.44
C ARG A 503 -3.92 -4.71 -37.60
N ILE A 504 -4.91 -3.83 -37.39
CA ILE A 504 -5.80 -3.35 -38.45
C ILE A 504 -5.38 -1.95 -38.88
N VAL A 505 -5.19 -1.77 -40.18
CA VAL A 505 -4.81 -0.49 -40.79
C VAL A 505 -5.89 -0.03 -41.76
N ARG A 506 -6.03 1.29 -41.90
CA ARG A 506 -6.94 1.90 -42.87
C ARG A 506 -6.19 2.24 -44.15
N LYS A 507 -6.64 1.72 -45.30
CA LYS A 507 -6.09 2.00 -46.64
C LYS A 507 -7.17 2.59 -47.54
N GLY A 508 -7.35 3.90 -47.49
CA GLY A 508 -8.52 4.57 -48.08
C GLY A 508 -9.75 4.33 -47.20
N ASP A 509 -10.85 3.87 -47.78
CA ASP A 509 -12.10 3.60 -47.04
C ASP A 509 -12.16 2.19 -46.41
N ARG A 510 -11.20 1.32 -46.75
CA ARG A 510 -11.17 -0.10 -46.35
C ARG A 510 -10.20 -0.38 -45.21
N LEU A 511 -10.53 -1.39 -44.40
CA LEU A 511 -9.71 -1.89 -43.30
C LEU A 511 -8.96 -3.15 -43.74
N CYS A 512 -7.67 -3.23 -43.44
CA CYS A 512 -6.83 -4.37 -43.83
C CYS A 512 -6.04 -4.91 -42.64
N VAL A 513 -5.77 -6.23 -42.63
CA VAL A 513 -4.87 -6.87 -41.65
C VAL A 513 -3.41 -6.68 -42.06
N GLU A 514 -2.57 -6.31 -41.09
CA GLU A 514 -1.11 -6.40 -41.21
C GLU A 514 -0.52 -7.29 -40.12
N ASN A 515 0.33 -8.24 -40.54
CA ASN A 515 1.08 -9.08 -39.63
C ASN A 515 2.29 -8.32 -39.05
N ARG A 516 2.55 -8.50 -37.75
CA ARG A 516 3.71 -7.94 -37.05
C ARG A 516 4.70 -9.08 -36.74
N PRO A 517 5.95 -9.02 -37.21
CA PRO A 517 6.95 -10.04 -36.87
C PRO A 517 7.28 -10.00 -35.36
N PRO A 518 7.80 -11.10 -34.76
CA PRO A 518 8.21 -11.11 -33.35
C PRO A 518 9.23 -10.02 -32.98
N SER A 519 10.05 -9.59 -33.96
CA SER A 519 11.02 -8.50 -33.81
C SER A 519 10.42 -7.09 -33.96
N ALA A 520 9.12 -6.95 -34.28
CA ALA A 520 8.49 -5.66 -34.55
C ALA A 520 8.68 -4.67 -33.41
N ASN A 521 8.45 -5.10 -32.16
CA ASN A 521 8.60 -4.22 -31.00
C ASN A 521 10.02 -3.63 -30.86
N LEU A 522 11.06 -4.35 -31.32
CA LEU A 522 12.43 -3.82 -31.33
C LEU A 522 12.61 -2.78 -32.42
N ALA A 523 12.20 -3.10 -33.65
CA ALA A 523 12.29 -2.18 -34.79
C ALA A 523 11.49 -0.89 -34.56
N GLU A 524 10.26 -1.01 -34.03
CA GLU A 524 9.38 0.12 -33.72
C GLU A 524 9.96 1.01 -32.62
N THR A 525 10.58 0.41 -31.59
CA THR A 525 11.28 1.18 -30.54
C THR A 525 12.47 1.93 -31.12
N GLN A 526 13.26 1.27 -31.97
CA GLN A 526 14.42 1.88 -32.61
C GLN A 526 14.01 3.04 -33.53
N ALA A 527 12.98 2.85 -34.37
CA ALA A 527 12.44 3.88 -35.25
C ALA A 527 11.95 5.12 -34.47
N PHE A 528 11.35 4.94 -33.29
CA PHE A 528 11.01 6.05 -32.41
C PHE A 528 12.27 6.76 -31.86
N MET A 529 13.25 5.99 -31.39
CA MET A 529 14.50 6.55 -30.83
C MET A 529 15.41 7.20 -31.89
N ASP A 530 15.28 6.82 -33.15
CA ASP A 530 16.02 7.38 -34.31
C ASP A 530 15.33 8.59 -34.97
N ASP A 531 14.23 9.06 -34.37
CA ASP A 531 13.38 10.17 -34.82
C ASP A 531 12.69 9.91 -36.17
N GLU A 532 12.55 8.64 -36.57
CA GLU A 532 11.79 8.24 -37.76
C GLU A 532 10.29 8.25 -37.50
N LYS A 533 9.89 7.84 -36.28
CA LYS A 533 8.51 7.87 -35.80
C LYS A 533 8.39 8.78 -34.59
N ARG A 534 7.33 9.60 -34.54
CA ARG A 534 7.13 10.61 -33.49
C ARG A 534 6.05 10.28 -32.47
N ILE A 535 5.27 9.24 -32.72
CA ILE A 535 4.25 8.73 -31.80
C ILE A 535 4.67 7.32 -31.40
N LEU A 536 4.71 7.00 -30.11
CA LEU A 536 4.93 5.64 -29.62
C LEU A 536 3.74 5.21 -28.76
N VAL A 537 3.17 4.04 -29.04
CA VAL A 537 2.09 3.46 -28.24
C VAL A 537 2.59 2.15 -27.64
N PHE A 538 2.50 2.00 -26.33
CA PHE A 538 2.97 0.77 -25.67
C PHE A 538 1.97 0.21 -24.65
N SER A 539 2.03 -1.11 -24.48
CA SER A 539 1.38 -1.83 -23.39
C SER A 539 2.43 -2.47 -22.47
N ASP A 540 2.03 -2.95 -21.29
CA ASP A 540 2.98 -3.60 -20.36
C ASP A 540 3.70 -4.81 -21.01
N ALA A 541 2.95 -5.63 -21.75
CA ALA A 541 3.46 -6.81 -22.43
C ALA A 541 4.49 -6.49 -23.53
N GLY A 542 4.23 -5.43 -24.33
CA GLY A 542 5.15 -5.00 -25.39
C GLY A 542 6.30 -4.16 -24.86
N GLY A 543 6.03 -3.32 -23.87
CA GLY A 543 6.99 -2.37 -23.33
C GLY A 543 7.99 -2.97 -22.35
N THR A 544 7.78 -4.18 -21.83
CA THR A 544 8.73 -4.85 -20.91
C THR A 544 10.17 -4.79 -21.44
N GLY A 545 11.10 -4.32 -20.60
CA GLY A 545 12.51 -4.09 -20.96
C GLY A 545 12.83 -2.81 -21.75
N ARG A 546 11.83 -2.08 -22.25
CA ARG A 546 12.08 -0.94 -23.15
C ARG A 546 12.11 0.40 -22.45
N SER A 547 12.82 1.35 -23.07
CA SER A 547 12.91 2.74 -22.65
C SER A 547 12.71 3.69 -23.82
N TYR A 548 12.03 4.79 -23.55
CA TYR A 548 11.58 5.77 -24.54
C TYR A 548 11.94 7.21 -24.13
N HIS A 549 12.73 7.38 -23.07
CA HIS A 549 13.18 8.69 -22.59
C HIS A 549 13.99 9.41 -23.67
N ALA A 550 14.10 10.73 -23.58
CA ALA A 550 14.92 11.54 -24.48
C ALA A 550 16.41 11.35 -24.13
N ASP A 551 16.96 10.15 -24.35
CA ASP A 551 18.34 9.80 -24.04
C ASP A 551 19.32 10.70 -24.80
N ARG A 552 20.32 11.25 -24.09
CA ARG A 552 21.40 12.07 -24.70
C ARG A 552 22.23 11.30 -25.73
N GLY A 553 22.23 9.97 -25.68
CA GLY A 553 22.88 9.10 -26.68
C GLY A 553 22.00 8.79 -27.89
N ALA A 554 20.71 9.10 -27.86
CA ALA A 554 19.79 8.84 -28.96
C ALA A 554 19.66 10.05 -29.90
N LYS A 555 19.25 9.80 -31.14
CA LYS A 555 18.99 10.85 -32.14
C LYS A 555 17.71 11.63 -31.82
N ASN A 556 16.65 10.95 -31.39
CA ASN A 556 15.42 11.60 -30.96
C ASN A 556 15.56 12.13 -29.52
N GLN A 557 15.89 13.43 -29.39
CA GLN A 557 15.97 14.12 -28.10
C GLN A 557 14.80 15.09 -27.86
N ARG A 558 13.68 14.93 -28.59
CA ARG A 558 12.49 15.81 -28.43
C ARG A 558 11.86 15.66 -27.05
N LEU A 559 11.19 16.73 -26.57
CA LEU A 559 10.38 16.66 -25.34
C LEU A 559 9.38 15.51 -25.46
N ARG A 560 9.34 14.65 -24.45
CA ARG A 560 8.40 13.53 -24.38
C ARG A 560 7.12 14.00 -23.73
N VAL A 561 6.02 13.98 -24.46
CA VAL A 561 4.69 14.13 -23.86
C VAL A 561 4.10 12.75 -23.67
N HIS A 562 4.03 12.32 -22.41
CA HIS A 562 3.56 11.00 -22.03
C HIS A 562 2.09 11.05 -21.63
N TYR A 563 1.23 10.58 -22.51
CA TYR A 563 -0.18 10.36 -22.27
C TYR A 563 -0.42 9.06 -21.53
N LEU A 564 -0.95 9.16 -20.31
CA LEU A 564 -1.47 8.01 -19.58
C LEU A 564 -2.95 7.87 -19.93
N LEU A 565 -3.22 7.12 -21.00
CA LEU A 565 -4.58 6.88 -21.50
C LEU A 565 -5.30 5.86 -20.60
N GLU A 566 -4.63 4.76 -20.24
CA GLU A 566 -5.13 3.77 -19.30
C GLU A 566 -4.14 3.54 -18.16
N ALA A 567 -4.55 3.91 -16.95
CA ALA A 567 -3.84 3.69 -15.70
C ALA A 567 -3.72 2.19 -15.34
N GLY A 568 -4.72 1.39 -15.70
CA GLY A 568 -4.89 0.04 -15.18
C GLY A 568 -5.30 0.01 -13.70
N TRP A 569 -5.46 -1.20 -13.17
CA TRP A 569 -5.98 -1.44 -11.82
C TRP A 569 -4.97 -1.22 -10.70
N LYS A 570 -3.67 -1.20 -11.03
CA LYS A 570 -2.56 -1.06 -10.07
C LYS A 570 -1.76 0.18 -10.39
N ALA A 571 -1.78 1.16 -9.49
CA ALA A 571 -1.03 2.41 -9.63
C ALA A 571 0.49 2.17 -9.80
N ASP A 572 1.05 1.12 -9.19
CA ASP A 572 2.45 0.74 -9.36
C ASP A 572 2.82 0.45 -10.82
N THR A 573 1.96 -0.27 -11.54
CA THR A 573 2.17 -0.59 -12.96
C THR A 573 2.10 0.67 -13.81
N ALA A 574 1.17 1.59 -13.49
CA ALA A 574 1.06 2.86 -14.19
C ALA A 574 2.35 3.69 -14.07
N ILE A 575 2.86 3.85 -12.83
CA ILE A 575 4.08 4.61 -12.52
C ILE A 575 5.31 3.95 -13.14
N GLN A 576 5.37 2.61 -13.14
CA GLN A 576 6.43 1.88 -13.84
C GLN A 576 6.44 2.20 -15.34
N GLY A 577 5.26 2.33 -15.96
CA GLY A 577 5.10 2.81 -17.33
C GLY A 577 5.64 4.23 -17.53
N LEU A 578 5.30 5.17 -16.64
CA LEU A 578 5.84 6.55 -16.67
C LEU A 578 7.38 6.58 -16.57
N GLY A 579 7.97 5.68 -15.78
CA GLY A 579 9.43 5.48 -15.69
C GLY A 579 10.10 4.96 -16.98
N ARG A 580 9.33 4.65 -18.03
CA ARG A 580 9.91 4.32 -19.35
C ARG A 580 10.30 5.56 -20.13
N SER A 581 9.64 6.70 -19.89
CA SER A 581 9.96 8.00 -20.51
C SER A 581 10.68 8.98 -19.59
N ASN A 582 10.71 8.73 -18.27
CA ASN A 582 11.50 9.50 -17.29
C ASN A 582 12.65 8.65 -16.75
N ARG A 583 13.90 8.95 -17.13
CA ARG A 583 15.10 8.23 -16.68
C ARG A 583 16.28 9.18 -16.44
N THR A 584 17.33 8.68 -15.78
CA THR A 584 18.63 9.37 -15.77
C THR A 584 19.19 9.48 -17.21
N ASN A 585 20.13 10.40 -17.43
CA ASN A 585 20.75 10.67 -18.75
C ASN A 585 19.79 11.21 -19.84
N GLN A 586 18.61 11.74 -19.46
CA GLN A 586 17.74 12.41 -20.41
C GLN A 586 18.21 13.85 -20.74
N ALA A 587 17.94 14.30 -21.96
CA ALA A 587 18.19 15.67 -22.42
C ALA A 587 17.32 16.69 -21.67
N GLN A 588 16.04 16.35 -21.45
CA GLN A 588 15.09 17.11 -20.63
C GLN A 588 14.04 16.18 -20.00
N PRO A 589 13.39 16.58 -18.89
CA PRO A 589 12.29 15.83 -18.29
C PRO A 589 11.05 15.76 -19.18
N PRO A 590 10.26 14.68 -19.09
CA PRO A 590 8.99 14.56 -19.82
C PRO A 590 7.89 15.46 -19.23
N LEU A 591 6.89 15.75 -20.06
CA LEU A 591 5.58 16.26 -19.64
C LEU A 591 4.62 15.08 -19.52
N PHE A 592 3.98 14.91 -18.37
CA PHE A 592 2.98 13.87 -18.15
C PHE A 592 1.57 14.42 -18.31
N ARG A 593 0.78 13.73 -19.15
CA ARG A 593 -0.63 14.06 -19.42
C ARG A 593 -1.55 12.89 -19.13
N PRO A 594 -1.94 12.67 -17.86
CA PRO A 594 -3.01 11.73 -17.53
C PRO A 594 -4.33 12.19 -18.15
N ILE A 595 -5.07 11.28 -18.79
CA ILE A 595 -6.36 11.60 -19.41
C ILE A 595 -7.50 11.16 -18.51
N ALA A 596 -8.25 12.13 -18.00
CA ALA A 596 -9.41 11.95 -17.14
C ALA A 596 -10.72 12.00 -17.95
N THR A 597 -11.77 11.36 -17.46
CA THR A 597 -13.14 11.68 -17.87
C THR A 597 -13.92 12.29 -16.71
N ASP A 598 -15.07 12.89 -17.03
CA ASP A 598 -16.03 13.36 -16.04
C ASP A 598 -16.86 12.21 -15.40
N VAL A 599 -16.64 10.95 -15.80
CA VAL A 599 -17.28 9.78 -15.19
C VAL A 599 -16.72 9.52 -13.79
N LYS A 600 -17.55 9.71 -12.76
CA LYS A 600 -17.17 9.60 -11.34
C LYS A 600 -16.53 8.25 -10.98
N ALA A 601 -17.03 7.14 -11.53
CA ALA A 601 -16.46 5.83 -11.28
C ALA A 601 -15.02 5.66 -11.82
N GLU A 602 -14.59 6.45 -12.82
CA GLU A 602 -13.21 6.42 -13.33
C GLU A 602 -12.24 7.24 -12.46
N LYS A 603 -12.73 8.29 -11.78
CA LYS A 603 -11.90 9.24 -11.00
C LYS A 603 -10.98 8.55 -9.98
N ARG A 604 -11.42 7.44 -9.39
CA ARG A 604 -10.61 6.61 -8.48
C ARG A 604 -9.27 6.19 -9.08
N PHE A 605 -9.24 5.80 -10.36
CA PHE A 605 -8.02 5.27 -10.98
C PHE A 605 -6.96 6.35 -11.18
N LEU A 606 -7.41 7.57 -11.48
CA LEU A 606 -6.53 8.70 -11.74
C LEU A 606 -6.02 9.34 -10.44
N SER A 607 -6.88 9.45 -9.41
CA SER A 607 -6.54 10.12 -8.14
C SER A 607 -5.38 9.43 -7.41
N THR A 608 -5.35 8.09 -7.38
CA THR A 608 -4.25 7.34 -6.76
C THR A 608 -2.91 7.57 -7.48
N ILE A 609 -2.91 7.68 -8.80
CA ILE A 609 -1.67 7.86 -9.58
C ILE A 609 -1.15 9.29 -9.45
N ALA A 610 -2.04 10.26 -9.57
CA ALA A 610 -1.68 11.66 -9.45
C ALA A 610 -1.17 12.02 -8.05
N ARG A 611 -1.79 11.49 -6.98
CA ARG A 611 -1.28 11.63 -5.60
C ARG A 611 0.13 11.07 -5.46
N ARG A 612 0.41 9.91 -6.08
CA ARG A 612 1.75 9.32 -6.06
C ARG A 612 2.76 10.15 -6.84
N LEU A 613 2.37 10.74 -7.98
CA LEU A 613 3.23 11.67 -8.73
C LEU A 613 3.55 12.94 -7.92
N ASP A 614 2.56 13.48 -7.22
CA ASP A 614 2.72 14.63 -6.33
C ASP A 614 3.67 14.29 -5.16
N THR A 615 3.48 13.12 -4.53
CA THR A 615 4.39 12.61 -3.47
C THR A 615 5.83 12.45 -3.97
N LEU A 616 6.02 12.18 -5.25
CA LEU A 616 7.33 12.01 -5.89
C LEU A 616 7.99 13.34 -6.31
N GLY A 617 7.32 14.48 -6.11
CA GLY A 617 7.85 15.82 -6.34
C GLY A 617 7.63 16.36 -7.76
N ALA A 618 6.67 15.82 -8.51
CA ALA A 618 6.31 16.35 -9.82
C ALA A 618 5.64 17.73 -9.69
N ILE A 619 5.97 18.67 -10.58
CA ILE A 619 5.47 20.05 -10.54
C ILE A 619 4.21 20.14 -11.40
N THR A 620 3.17 20.78 -10.88
CA THR A 620 1.89 20.90 -11.58
C THR A 620 1.86 22.23 -12.35
N ARG A 621 1.49 22.21 -13.63
CA ARG A 621 1.30 23.46 -14.39
C ARG A 621 -0.10 24.02 -14.05
N GLY A 622 -0.16 25.15 -13.36
CA GLY A 622 -1.41 25.88 -13.10
C GLY A 622 -1.62 26.44 -11.69
N GLN A 623 -0.83 26.03 -10.69
CA GLN A 623 -0.92 26.57 -9.32
C GLN A 623 0.47 26.90 -8.78
N ARG A 624 0.95 28.12 -9.08
CA ARG A 624 2.21 28.68 -8.58
C ARG A 624 2.07 29.38 -7.22
N GLN A 625 1.00 29.17 -6.47
CA GLN A 625 0.81 29.85 -5.18
C GLN A 625 0.21 28.92 -4.12
N THR A 626 0.80 29.07 -2.92
CA THR A 626 0.50 28.48 -1.60
C THR A 626 0.99 27.06 -1.35
N GLY A 627 1.81 26.94 -0.29
CA GLY A 627 2.54 25.75 0.05
C GLY A 627 1.66 24.55 0.38
N GLY A 628 2.06 23.40 -0.15
CA GLY A 628 1.82 22.10 0.47
C GLY A 628 0.37 21.64 0.58
N GLN A 629 -0.47 21.82 -0.43
CA GLN A 629 -1.65 20.97 -0.66
C GLN A 629 -1.82 20.79 -2.17
N GLY A 630 -1.54 19.58 -2.63
CA GLY A 630 -1.32 19.24 -4.04
C GLY A 630 -2.57 19.15 -4.90
N LEU A 631 -2.36 18.59 -6.09
CA LEU A 631 -3.28 18.43 -7.23
C LEU A 631 -4.69 17.87 -6.89
N PHE A 632 -4.91 17.35 -5.68
CA PHE A 632 -6.14 16.72 -5.19
C PHE A 632 -6.38 17.04 -3.71
N ARG A 633 -7.64 17.10 -3.30
CA ARG A 633 -8.07 17.36 -1.92
C ARG A 633 -8.05 16.07 -1.10
N ALA A 634 -8.04 16.17 0.23
CA ALA A 634 -8.06 15.00 1.12
C ALA A 634 -9.30 14.10 0.90
N GLU A 635 -10.41 14.69 0.46
CA GLU A 635 -11.67 14.02 0.05
C GLU A 635 -11.51 13.08 -1.16
N ASP A 636 -10.48 13.28 -2.00
CA ASP A 636 -10.22 12.41 -3.15
C ASP A 636 -9.51 11.09 -2.77
N ASN A 637 -9.12 10.94 -1.49
CA ASN A 637 -8.50 9.71 -0.96
C ASN A 637 -9.56 8.67 -0.54
N LEU A 638 -10.05 7.93 -1.53
CA LEU A 638 -11.06 6.90 -1.35
C LEU A 638 -10.54 5.59 -0.70
N GLU A 639 -9.27 5.52 -0.28
CA GLU A 639 -8.68 4.31 0.32
C GLU A 639 -8.39 4.45 1.84
N GLY A 640 -8.58 5.65 2.40
CA GLY A 640 -8.35 5.94 3.83
C GLY A 640 -9.40 5.34 4.78
N ASP A 641 -9.09 5.32 6.08
CA ASP A 641 -10.03 4.85 7.12
C ASP A 641 -11.32 5.67 7.13
N GLN A 642 -11.24 6.98 6.88
CA GLN A 642 -12.41 7.85 6.80
C GLN A 642 -13.31 7.50 5.62
N ALA A 643 -12.74 7.16 4.45
CA ALA A 643 -13.50 6.71 3.28
C ALA A 643 -14.19 5.36 3.54
N ARG A 644 -13.50 4.41 4.20
CA ARG A 644 -14.11 3.14 4.61
C ARG A 644 -15.25 3.34 5.60
N ALA A 645 -15.08 4.23 6.57
CA ALA A 645 -16.12 4.55 7.54
C ALA A 645 -17.29 5.33 6.93
N ALA A 646 -17.01 6.27 6.01
CA ALA A 646 -18.01 6.99 5.23
C ALA A 646 -18.84 6.02 4.38
N LEU A 647 -18.22 5.02 3.76
CA LEU A 647 -18.93 4.02 2.97
C LEU A 647 -19.87 3.16 3.82
N ARG A 648 -19.43 2.73 5.02
CA ARG A 648 -20.31 2.02 5.95
C ARG A 648 -21.53 2.87 6.31
N GLN A 649 -21.32 4.15 6.59
CA GLN A 649 -22.40 5.09 6.90
C GLN A 649 -23.33 5.32 5.69
N PHE A 650 -22.77 5.42 4.49
CA PHE A 650 -23.53 5.49 3.23
C PHE A 650 -24.49 4.30 3.08
N TYR A 651 -24.01 3.07 3.32
CA TYR A 651 -24.89 1.90 3.26
C TYR A 651 -25.99 1.93 4.34
N CYS A 652 -25.71 2.45 5.54
CA CYS A 652 -26.74 2.62 6.57
C CYS A 652 -27.81 3.63 6.13
N TRP A 653 -27.41 4.75 5.54
CA TRP A 653 -28.33 5.76 5.03
C TRP A 653 -29.17 5.23 3.87
N LEU A 654 -28.57 4.43 2.99
CA LEU A 654 -29.29 3.73 1.93
C LEU A 654 -30.36 2.78 2.49
N ALA A 655 -30.01 1.97 3.49
CA ALA A 655 -30.94 1.04 4.14
C ALA A 655 -32.09 1.76 4.89
N GLN A 656 -31.86 2.99 5.35
CA GLN A 656 -32.86 3.84 6.01
C GLN A 656 -33.68 4.68 5.02
N GLY A 657 -33.40 4.60 3.72
CA GLY A 657 -34.09 5.42 2.70
C GLY A 657 -33.72 6.90 2.73
N ALA A 658 -32.58 7.26 3.33
CA ALA A 658 -32.12 8.64 3.45
C ALA A 658 -31.42 9.20 2.19
N ILE A 659 -31.12 8.35 1.21
CA ILE A 659 -30.49 8.76 -0.05
C ILE A 659 -31.59 9.10 -1.07
N GLN A 660 -31.68 10.39 -1.43
CA GLN A 660 -32.62 10.84 -2.45
C GLN A 660 -32.23 10.29 -3.83
N GLY A 661 -33.21 9.78 -4.58
CA GLY A 661 -33.02 9.30 -5.94
C GLY A 661 -32.56 7.85 -6.09
N CYS A 662 -32.32 7.11 -5.00
CA CYS A 662 -32.06 5.68 -5.05
C CYS A 662 -32.55 4.96 -3.78
N SER A 663 -33.45 3.99 -3.94
CA SER A 663 -33.85 3.11 -2.83
C SER A 663 -32.83 1.99 -2.59
N LEU A 664 -32.90 1.32 -1.43
CA LEU A 664 -32.09 0.12 -1.15
C LEU A 664 -32.33 -0.96 -2.22
N THR A 665 -33.59 -1.26 -2.51
CA THR A 665 -33.98 -2.28 -3.50
C THR A 665 -33.41 -1.94 -4.88
N GLN A 666 -33.58 -0.69 -5.32
CA GLN A 666 -33.05 -0.24 -6.61
C GLN A 666 -31.52 -0.35 -6.67
N PHE A 667 -30.82 0.00 -5.59
CA PHE A 667 -29.37 -0.12 -5.51
C PHE A 667 -28.92 -1.59 -5.59
N GLU A 668 -29.54 -2.48 -4.81
CA GLU A 668 -29.19 -3.91 -4.80
C GLU A 668 -29.48 -4.57 -6.16
N GLU A 669 -30.58 -4.21 -6.83
CA GLU A 669 -30.93 -4.71 -8.17
C GLU A 669 -29.92 -4.26 -9.23
N MET A 670 -29.55 -2.97 -9.23
CA MET A 670 -28.63 -2.39 -10.21
C MET A 670 -27.18 -2.83 -9.99
N THR A 671 -26.77 -3.06 -8.74
CA THR A 671 -25.36 -3.37 -8.40
C THR A 671 -25.09 -4.85 -8.14
N GLY A 672 -26.11 -5.64 -7.84
CA GLY A 672 -25.96 -7.02 -7.40
C GLY A 672 -25.30 -7.19 -6.04
N LEU A 673 -25.23 -6.12 -5.25
CA LEU A 673 -24.78 -6.19 -3.86
C LEU A 673 -25.95 -6.59 -2.97
N THR A 674 -25.65 -7.27 -1.87
CA THR A 674 -26.63 -7.60 -0.84
C THR A 674 -26.14 -7.04 0.48
N LEU A 675 -26.81 -6.02 0.99
CA LEU A 675 -26.45 -5.25 2.17
C LEU A 675 -27.21 -5.72 3.42
N THR A 676 -28.32 -6.44 3.25
CA THR A 676 -29.19 -6.92 4.35
C THR A 676 -29.39 -8.44 4.34
N PHE A 677 -29.74 -9.01 5.50
CA PHE A 677 -30.21 -10.40 5.64
C PHE A 677 -31.72 -10.50 5.33
N ASP A 678 -32.20 -11.73 5.09
CA ASP A 678 -33.63 -12.05 5.02
C ASP A 678 -34.29 -11.69 6.37
N GLY A 679 -34.90 -10.51 6.45
CA GLY A 679 -35.40 -9.91 7.70
C GLY A 679 -35.05 -8.43 7.90
N GLY A 680 -34.26 -7.82 6.99
CA GLY A 680 -34.03 -6.37 6.95
C GLY A 680 -32.88 -5.84 7.81
N ASN A 681 -32.19 -6.72 8.56
CA ASN A 681 -31.00 -6.36 9.31
C ASN A 681 -29.77 -6.26 8.40
N MET A 682 -28.90 -5.29 8.66
CA MET A 682 -27.67 -5.09 7.89
C MET A 682 -26.67 -6.23 8.13
N LYS A 683 -25.95 -6.64 7.09
CA LYS A 683 -24.88 -7.64 7.22
C LYS A 683 -23.68 -7.07 7.99
N GLU A 684 -23.01 -7.92 8.76
CA GLU A 684 -21.75 -7.55 9.43
C GLU A 684 -20.59 -7.37 8.44
N ASP A 685 -20.51 -8.27 7.44
CA ASP A 685 -19.52 -8.20 6.37
C ASP A 685 -20.08 -7.44 5.16
N LEU A 686 -19.87 -6.12 5.15
CA LEU A 686 -20.32 -5.21 4.10
C LEU A 686 -19.30 -5.09 2.96
N PRO A 687 -19.74 -4.88 1.70
CA PRO A 687 -18.84 -4.79 0.56
C PRO A 687 -17.82 -3.65 0.71
N PRO A 688 -16.51 -3.92 0.50
CA PRO A 688 -15.47 -2.90 0.62
C PRO A 688 -15.57 -1.85 -0.48
N ILE A 689 -14.90 -0.72 -0.28
CA ILE A 689 -14.90 0.43 -1.21
C ILE A 689 -14.46 0.07 -2.62
N THR A 690 -13.56 -0.90 -2.75
CA THR A 690 -13.10 -1.39 -4.05
C THR A 690 -14.24 -2.07 -4.83
N THR A 691 -15.06 -2.87 -4.15
CA THR A 691 -16.24 -3.51 -4.73
C THR A 691 -17.30 -2.47 -5.06
N PHE A 692 -17.59 -1.54 -4.15
CA PHE A 692 -18.54 -0.44 -4.37
C PHE A 692 -18.24 0.33 -5.67
N LEU A 693 -17.04 0.85 -5.81
CA LEU A 693 -16.64 1.65 -6.97
C LEU A 693 -16.69 0.85 -8.28
N ASN A 694 -16.32 -0.43 -8.22
CA ASN A 694 -16.41 -1.34 -9.37
C ASN A 694 -17.87 -1.62 -9.79
N ARG A 695 -18.83 -1.55 -8.87
CA ARG A 695 -20.26 -1.70 -9.20
C ARG A 695 -20.83 -0.43 -9.82
N LEU A 696 -20.43 0.74 -9.34
CA LEU A 696 -20.90 2.02 -9.88
C LEU A 696 -20.51 2.23 -11.34
N LEU A 697 -19.39 1.65 -11.79
CA LEU A 697 -18.93 1.77 -13.19
C LEU A 697 -19.98 1.33 -14.22
N ALA A 698 -20.86 0.38 -13.89
CA ALA A 698 -21.88 -0.12 -14.82
C ALA A 698 -23.26 0.53 -14.65
N LEU A 699 -23.33 1.69 -13.99
CA LEU A 699 -24.57 2.44 -13.81
C LEU A 699 -24.66 3.60 -14.81
N PRO A 700 -25.87 4.05 -15.18
CA PRO A 700 -26.04 5.27 -15.96
C PRO A 700 -25.36 6.47 -15.29
N ILE A 701 -24.83 7.39 -16.08
CA ILE A 701 -24.02 8.52 -15.59
C ILE A 701 -24.76 9.34 -14.54
N ALA A 702 -26.06 9.60 -14.75
CA ALA A 702 -26.89 10.32 -13.78
C ALA A 702 -26.96 9.61 -12.42
N MET A 703 -27.13 8.29 -12.42
CA MET A 703 -27.19 7.51 -11.17
C MET A 703 -25.83 7.46 -10.47
N GLN A 704 -24.73 7.34 -11.23
CA GLN A 704 -23.40 7.43 -10.66
C GLN A 704 -23.22 8.75 -9.92
N ASN A 705 -23.60 9.87 -10.55
CA ASN A 705 -23.47 11.20 -9.97
C ASN A 705 -24.29 11.34 -8.68
N THR A 706 -25.53 10.85 -8.64
CA THR A 706 -26.38 10.87 -7.43
C THR A 706 -25.74 10.10 -6.27
N LEU A 707 -25.31 8.86 -6.51
CA LEU A 707 -24.74 8.01 -5.46
C LEU A 707 -23.38 8.54 -4.97
N PHE A 708 -22.55 9.04 -5.88
CA PHE A 708 -21.27 9.65 -5.51
C PHE A 708 -21.45 10.95 -4.75
N ALA A 709 -22.40 11.81 -5.11
CA ALA A 709 -22.65 13.06 -4.39
C ALA A 709 -23.02 12.80 -2.92
N ALA A 710 -23.93 11.85 -2.67
CA ALA A 710 -24.29 11.45 -1.31
C ALA A 710 -23.11 10.86 -0.52
N PHE A 711 -22.26 10.07 -1.19
CA PHE A 711 -21.05 9.54 -0.56
C PHE A 711 -19.99 10.62 -0.26
N GLU A 712 -19.75 11.54 -1.21
CA GLU A 712 -18.83 12.70 -1.06
C GLU A 712 -19.27 13.58 0.11
N GLU A 713 -20.56 13.85 0.27
CA GLU A 713 -21.11 14.62 1.39
C GLU A 713 -20.79 13.98 2.76
N ILE A 714 -21.02 12.67 2.88
CA ILE A 714 -20.71 11.91 4.12
C ILE A 714 -19.20 11.95 4.39
N LEU A 715 -18.39 11.73 3.36
CA LEU A 715 -16.94 11.73 3.48
C LEU A 715 -16.42 13.09 3.96
N ASN A 716 -16.93 14.18 3.36
CA ASN A 716 -16.53 15.54 3.70
C ASN A 716 -16.89 15.88 5.15
N ALA A 717 -18.12 15.61 5.57
CA ALA A 717 -18.54 15.81 6.95
C ALA A 717 -17.66 15.03 7.96
N ARG A 718 -17.24 13.81 7.61
CA ARG A 718 -16.35 13.02 8.47
C ARG A 718 -14.92 13.54 8.50
N ILE A 719 -14.39 13.98 7.36
CA ILE A 719 -13.07 14.60 7.28
C ILE A 719 -13.05 15.87 8.12
N GLU A 720 -14.05 16.74 7.96
CA GLU A 720 -14.21 17.95 8.77
C GLU A 720 -14.32 17.63 10.27
N ALA A 721 -15.15 16.66 10.64
CA ALA A 721 -15.28 16.23 12.04
C ALA A 721 -13.97 15.67 12.62
N ALA A 722 -13.22 14.90 11.83
CA ALA A 722 -11.92 14.37 12.23
C ALA A 722 -10.89 15.50 12.39
N ILE A 723 -10.89 16.50 11.49
CA ILE A 723 -10.00 17.66 11.54
C ILE A 723 -10.33 18.47 12.79
N ALA A 724 -11.61 18.76 13.01
CA ALA A 724 -12.10 19.46 14.19
C ALA A 724 -11.83 18.69 15.49
N ALA A 725 -11.71 17.37 15.46
CA ALA A 725 -11.35 16.54 16.61
C ALA A 725 -9.83 16.40 16.83
N GLY A 726 -8.99 16.89 15.90
CA GLY A 726 -7.54 16.68 15.94
C GLY A 726 -7.12 15.22 15.69
N VAL A 727 -8.04 14.38 15.19
CA VAL A 727 -7.83 12.93 14.92
C VAL A 727 -7.70 12.67 13.41
N HIS A 728 -7.79 13.71 12.57
CA HIS A 728 -7.62 13.55 11.13
C HIS A 728 -6.18 13.21 10.77
N ASP A 729 -5.98 11.92 10.52
CA ASP A 729 -4.73 11.36 10.08
C ASP A 729 -4.65 11.41 8.54
N VAL A 730 -3.65 12.12 8.03
CA VAL A 730 -3.35 12.20 6.58
C VAL A 730 -2.52 10.98 6.13
N GLY A 731 -2.42 9.93 6.96
CA GLY A 731 -1.94 8.61 6.57
C GLY A 731 -0.45 8.38 6.83
N LEU A 732 0.18 9.16 7.72
CA LEU A 732 1.55 8.94 8.18
C LEU A 732 1.67 9.55 9.58
N GLU A 733 1.96 8.73 10.60
CA GLU A 733 2.09 9.02 12.04
C GLU A 733 3.11 10.14 12.35
N THR A 734 2.82 11.36 11.90
CA THR A 734 3.68 12.54 11.98
C THR A 734 3.18 13.42 13.11
N ILE A 735 3.99 13.57 14.16
CA ILE A 735 3.72 14.51 15.25
C ILE A 735 3.88 15.92 14.69
N ARG A 736 2.80 16.71 14.78
CA ARG A 736 2.78 18.14 14.47
C ARG A 736 2.52 18.91 15.75
N ALA A 737 3.26 19.98 15.95
CA ALA A 737 3.07 20.93 17.04
C ALA A 737 3.52 22.33 16.58
N GLU A 738 3.25 23.36 17.38
CA GLU A 738 3.75 24.71 17.11
C GLU A 738 5.28 24.74 17.21
N SER A 739 5.83 23.99 18.17
CA SER A 739 7.27 23.83 18.35
C SER A 739 7.61 22.44 18.91
N LEU A 740 8.69 21.86 18.38
CA LEU A 740 9.27 20.59 18.78
C LEU A 740 10.77 20.76 18.99
N ILE A 741 11.21 20.68 20.25
CA ILE A 741 12.59 20.90 20.65
C ILE A 741 13.15 19.64 21.31
N VAL A 742 14.30 19.16 20.81
CA VAL A 742 15.03 18.07 21.47
C VAL A 742 15.80 18.66 22.64
N THR A 743 15.38 18.36 23.87
CA THR A 743 15.98 18.88 25.10
C THR A 743 17.11 18.01 25.63
N ASP A 744 17.09 16.70 25.35
CA ASP A 744 18.15 15.77 25.72
C ASP A 744 18.41 14.72 24.63
N ARG A 745 19.67 14.33 24.48
CA ARG A 745 20.14 13.31 23.53
C ARG A 745 21.11 12.37 24.22
N ARG A 746 20.69 11.13 24.43
CA ARG A 746 21.53 10.10 25.06
C ARG A 746 21.77 8.92 24.12
N THR A 747 23.02 8.63 23.80
CA THR A 747 23.35 7.38 23.10
C THR A 747 23.20 6.21 24.06
N VAL A 748 22.35 5.26 23.68
CA VAL A 748 21.98 4.11 24.51
C VAL A 748 22.60 2.80 24.02
N TRP A 749 22.99 2.75 22.74
CA TRP A 749 23.69 1.60 22.17
C TRP A 749 24.48 2.03 20.92
N ARG A 750 25.58 1.33 20.63
CA ARG A 750 26.43 1.56 19.45
C ARG A 750 26.76 0.23 18.79
N HIS A 751 26.61 0.18 17.47
CA HIS A 751 26.94 -0.96 16.63
C HIS A 751 28.34 -0.84 16.03
N ASP A 752 28.95 -1.95 15.64
CA ASP A 752 30.27 -2.01 15.00
C ASP A 752 30.35 -1.24 13.67
N SER A 753 29.22 -1.03 12.99
CA SER A 753 29.16 -0.18 11.79
C SER A 753 29.31 1.32 12.09
N GLY A 754 29.36 1.71 13.36
CA GLY A 754 29.33 3.11 13.82
C GLY A 754 27.92 3.69 13.95
N ALA A 755 26.88 2.93 13.60
CA ALA A 755 25.50 3.35 13.80
C ALA A 755 25.12 3.29 15.29
N GLU A 756 24.30 4.24 15.74
CA GLU A 756 23.93 4.39 17.15
C GLU A 756 22.42 4.31 17.33
N THR A 757 22.00 3.78 18.48
CA THR A 757 20.67 4.00 19.04
C THR A 757 20.76 5.16 20.02
N ARG A 758 19.81 6.10 19.93
CA ARG A 758 19.72 7.25 20.83
C ARG A 758 18.33 7.37 21.43
N LEU A 759 18.27 7.74 22.71
CA LEU A 759 17.07 8.16 23.41
C LEU A 759 17.02 9.69 23.39
N PHE A 760 15.96 10.24 22.80
CA PHE A 760 15.70 11.67 22.76
C PHE A 760 14.59 12.01 23.75
N THR A 761 14.75 13.14 24.43
CA THR A 761 13.66 13.79 25.17
C THR A 761 13.22 15.00 24.36
N ILE A 762 11.93 15.07 24.06
CA ILE A 762 11.36 16.08 23.17
C ILE A 762 10.32 16.88 23.95
N GLU A 763 10.55 18.18 24.01
CA GLU A 763 9.57 19.14 24.47
C GLU A 763 8.67 19.53 23.28
N ARG A 764 7.36 19.39 23.49
CA ARG A 764 6.31 19.73 22.55
C ARG A 764 5.53 20.90 23.08
N ARG A 765 5.44 21.95 22.28
CA ARG A 765 4.60 23.12 22.56
C ARG A 765 3.46 23.18 21.57
N ASP A 766 2.24 23.09 22.08
CA ASP A 766 1.02 23.24 21.30
C ASP A 766 0.36 24.57 21.64
N ARG A 767 -0.15 25.26 20.61
CA ARG A 767 -0.97 26.46 20.83
C ARG A 767 -2.37 26.05 21.26
N ASN A 768 -2.81 26.54 22.42
CA ASN A 768 -4.16 26.30 22.88
C ASN A 768 -5.11 27.16 22.05
N ARG A 769 -6.07 26.52 21.39
CA ARG A 769 -7.09 27.18 20.58
C ARG A 769 -8.46 26.93 21.23
N PRO A 770 -8.78 27.65 22.32
CA PRO A 770 -10.05 27.47 22.97
C PRO A 770 -11.18 27.93 22.03
N MET A 771 -12.26 27.15 21.97
CA MET A 771 -13.48 27.53 21.27
C MET A 771 -14.04 28.80 21.89
N THR A 772 -14.29 29.82 21.08
CA THR A 772 -14.86 31.10 21.54
C THR A 772 -16.31 30.92 22.01
N ALA A 773 -16.81 31.84 22.84
CA ALA A 773 -18.20 31.80 23.28
C ALA A 773 -19.18 31.94 22.10
N GLU A 774 -18.84 32.74 21.09
CA GLU A 774 -19.64 32.90 19.86
C GLU A 774 -19.71 31.60 19.08
N GLU A 775 -18.57 30.94 18.81
CA GLU A 775 -18.52 29.64 18.13
C GLU A 775 -19.34 28.59 18.90
N ALA A 776 -19.21 28.54 20.23
CA ALA A 776 -19.92 27.60 21.08
C ALA A 776 -21.45 27.77 21.00
N ILE A 777 -21.95 29.01 20.91
CA ILE A 777 -23.38 29.31 20.84
C ILE A 777 -23.96 29.00 19.45
N THR A 778 -23.14 29.12 18.39
CA THR A 778 -23.57 28.84 17.02
C THR A 778 -23.65 27.34 16.67
N ILE A 779 -23.31 26.45 17.60
CA ILE A 779 -23.37 25.00 17.38
C ILE A 779 -24.82 24.55 17.19
N GLU A 780 -25.13 24.08 15.98
CA GLU A 780 -26.47 23.66 15.60
C GLU A 780 -26.96 22.47 16.46
N GLY A 781 -28.16 22.60 17.05
CA GLY A 781 -28.71 21.63 17.99
C GLY A 781 -28.03 21.58 19.37
N GLY A 782 -27.12 22.52 19.67
CA GLY A 782 -26.44 22.64 20.95
C GLY A 782 -27.31 23.28 22.04
N ARG A 783 -27.31 22.72 23.26
CA ARG A 783 -27.92 23.35 24.44
C ARG A 783 -26.86 23.92 25.37
N LEU A 784 -27.04 25.17 25.79
CA LEU A 784 -26.11 25.88 26.68
C LEU A 784 -26.31 25.42 28.11
N LEU A 785 -25.25 24.96 28.76
CA LEU A 785 -25.29 24.47 30.13
C LEU A 785 -24.27 25.18 31.02
N VAL A 786 -24.64 25.39 32.28
CA VAL A 786 -23.73 25.78 33.36
C VAL A 786 -23.85 24.77 34.50
N ASN A 787 -22.71 24.37 35.05
CA ASN A 787 -22.66 23.44 36.17
C ASN A 787 -22.79 24.18 37.49
N GLU A 788 -23.83 23.90 38.27
CA GLU A 788 -24.13 24.66 39.49
C GLU A 788 -23.07 24.54 40.59
N ARG A 789 -22.32 23.43 40.62
CA ARG A 789 -21.27 23.21 41.64
C ARG A 789 -19.93 23.80 41.26
N SER A 790 -19.56 23.70 39.99
CA SER A 790 -18.23 24.12 39.52
C SER A 790 -18.22 25.48 38.83
N GLY A 791 -19.38 26.04 38.51
CA GLY A 791 -19.53 27.30 37.77
C GLY A 791 -18.97 27.26 36.35
N ARG A 792 -18.74 26.06 35.80
CA ARG A 792 -18.17 25.85 34.46
C ARG A 792 -19.29 25.76 33.42
N ALA A 793 -19.01 26.19 32.20
CA ALA A 793 -19.95 26.12 31.08
C ALA A 793 -19.65 24.94 30.13
N ALA A 794 -20.69 24.42 29.47
CA ALA A 794 -20.60 23.37 28.46
C ALA A 794 -21.73 23.49 27.43
N VAL A 795 -21.48 23.14 26.17
CA VAL A 795 -22.53 22.97 25.15
C VAL A 795 -22.85 21.49 25.04
N LYS A 796 -24.10 21.12 25.27
CA LYS A 796 -24.60 19.75 25.11
C LYS A 796 -25.05 19.53 23.69
N THR A 797 -24.49 18.50 23.06
CA THR A 797 -24.85 18.00 21.73
C THR A 797 -25.17 16.51 21.80
N SER A 798 -25.83 15.97 20.76
CA SER A 798 -26.00 14.52 20.64
C SER A 798 -24.66 13.86 20.33
N ALA A 799 -24.46 12.65 20.84
CA ALA A 799 -23.34 11.80 20.47
C ALA A 799 -23.87 10.51 19.81
N PRO A 800 -23.09 9.86 18.93
CA PRO A 800 -23.44 8.54 18.43
C PRO A 800 -23.71 7.57 19.59
N SER A 801 -24.81 6.83 19.52
CA SER A 801 -25.13 5.78 20.49
C SER A 801 -24.06 4.69 20.45
N LEU A 802 -23.79 4.07 21.61
CA LEU A 802 -22.86 2.96 21.75
C LEU A 802 -23.66 1.65 21.85
N MET A 803 -23.33 0.66 21.03
CA MET A 803 -23.90 -0.68 21.15
C MET A 803 -23.12 -1.43 22.23
N LEU A 804 -23.81 -1.92 23.26
CA LEU A 804 -23.22 -2.71 24.35
C LEU A 804 -23.07 -4.17 23.92
N ASP A 805 -22.26 -4.94 24.64
CA ASP A 805 -21.95 -6.34 24.34
C ASP A 805 -23.18 -7.26 24.38
N ASP A 806 -24.30 -6.79 24.95
CA ASP A 806 -25.60 -7.46 24.98
C ASP A 806 -26.53 -7.08 23.81
N GLY A 807 -26.05 -6.27 22.86
CA GLY A 807 -26.80 -5.80 21.69
C GLY A 807 -27.74 -4.61 21.97
N SER A 808 -27.79 -4.10 23.21
CA SER A 808 -28.58 -2.91 23.55
C SER A 808 -27.86 -1.62 23.12
N MET A 809 -28.64 -0.57 22.85
CA MET A 809 -28.14 0.72 22.39
C MET A 809 -28.14 1.74 23.54
N GLU A 810 -26.96 2.11 24.02
CA GLU A 810 -26.78 3.17 25.01
C GLU A 810 -26.78 4.55 24.32
N ARG A 811 -27.76 5.39 24.66
CA ARG A 811 -27.81 6.78 24.16
C ARG A 811 -26.79 7.63 24.90
N ARG A 812 -26.05 8.45 24.15
CA ARG A 812 -24.95 9.27 24.69
C ARG A 812 -25.12 10.74 24.35
N VAL A 813 -24.57 11.57 25.21
CA VAL A 813 -24.50 13.03 25.03
C VAL A 813 -23.05 13.48 25.08
N ARG A 814 -22.75 14.52 24.31
CA ARG A 814 -21.42 15.14 24.29
C ARG A 814 -21.47 16.52 24.89
N LEU A 815 -20.61 16.75 25.87
CA LEU A 815 -20.36 18.05 26.47
C LEU A 815 -19.11 18.65 25.84
N LEU A 816 -19.31 19.75 25.12
CA LEU A 816 -18.25 20.56 24.52
C LEU A 816 -17.91 21.69 25.49
N ARG A 817 -16.63 21.87 25.77
CA ARG A 817 -16.06 22.91 26.63
C ARG A 817 -14.92 23.60 25.85
N PRO A 818 -14.38 24.75 26.30
CA PRO A 818 -13.40 25.51 25.52
C PRO A 818 -12.23 24.68 24.96
N MET A 819 -11.70 23.72 25.74
CA MET A 819 -10.59 22.84 25.34
C MET A 819 -10.90 21.34 25.50
N GLN A 820 -12.11 20.96 25.92
CA GLN A 820 -12.44 19.58 26.28
C GLN A 820 -13.72 19.10 25.59
N ARG A 821 -13.74 17.81 25.26
CA ARG A 821 -14.93 17.14 24.73
C ARG A 821 -15.16 15.86 25.51
N ASN A 822 -16.19 15.84 26.34
CA ASN A 822 -16.51 14.69 27.18
C ASN A 822 -17.78 14.04 26.67
N THR A 823 -17.77 12.72 26.45
CA THR A 823 -18.95 11.96 26.02
C THR A 823 -19.36 10.99 27.11
N MET A 824 -20.61 11.06 27.55
CA MET A 824 -21.16 10.22 28.63
C MET A 824 -22.54 9.69 28.25
N SER A 825 -23.04 8.69 28.97
CA SER A 825 -24.40 8.19 28.77
C SER A 825 -25.42 9.25 29.17
N VAL A 826 -26.65 9.15 28.64
CA VAL A 826 -27.76 10.03 29.04
C VAL A 826 -28.06 9.87 30.53
N ASP A 827 -27.95 8.65 31.06
CA ASP A 827 -28.21 8.35 32.47
C ASP A 827 -27.13 8.96 33.39
N ASP A 828 -25.86 8.85 33.02
CA ASP A 828 -24.76 9.51 33.74
C ASP A 828 -24.92 11.03 33.71
N PHE A 829 -25.33 11.60 32.58
CA PHE A 829 -25.62 13.03 32.47
C PHE A 829 -26.74 13.46 33.43
N ALA A 830 -27.80 12.66 33.59
CA ALA A 830 -28.88 12.98 34.53
C ALA A 830 -28.40 13.02 36.00
N ALA A 831 -27.34 12.30 36.34
CA ALA A 831 -26.72 12.31 37.67
C ALA A 831 -25.75 13.50 37.90
N THR A 832 -25.53 14.34 36.88
CA THR A 832 -24.65 15.52 36.99
C THR A 832 -25.42 16.79 37.40
N HIS A 833 -24.68 17.83 37.80
CA HIS A 833 -25.22 19.14 38.20
C HIS A 833 -25.22 20.17 37.05
N TRP A 834 -25.35 19.71 35.80
CA TRP A 834 -25.42 20.59 34.64
C TRP A 834 -26.86 21.04 34.41
N LYS A 835 -27.12 22.35 34.40
CA LYS A 835 -28.43 22.94 34.10
C LYS A 835 -28.38 23.79 32.85
N GLU A 836 -29.51 23.87 32.16
CA GLU A 836 -29.70 24.81 31.06
C GLU A 836 -29.53 26.23 31.59
N ALA A 837 -28.70 27.01 30.91
CA ALA A 837 -28.33 28.36 31.29
C ALA A 837 -28.72 29.33 30.19
N GLU A 838 -29.09 30.54 30.60
CA GLU A 838 -29.33 31.64 29.67
C GLU A 838 -28.02 32.09 29.01
N ARG A 839 -28.14 32.70 27.84
CA ARG A 839 -26.99 33.06 27.00
C ARG A 839 -25.96 33.90 27.75
N GLU A 840 -26.40 34.86 28.56
CA GLU A 840 -25.50 35.75 29.32
C GLU A 840 -24.72 35.00 30.41
N GLU A 841 -25.39 34.11 31.14
CA GLU A 841 -24.76 33.29 32.20
C GLU A 841 -23.74 32.32 31.61
N PHE A 842 -24.08 31.68 30.49
CA PHE A 842 -23.18 30.80 29.75
C PHE A 842 -21.94 31.55 29.24
N ILE A 843 -22.11 32.70 28.58
CA ILE A 843 -20.99 33.50 28.06
C ILE A 843 -20.05 33.90 29.20
N ALA A 844 -20.58 34.41 30.30
CA ALA A 844 -19.76 34.83 31.44
C ALA A 844 -18.93 33.66 32.02
N ALA A 845 -19.54 32.47 32.17
CA ALA A 845 -18.85 31.29 32.65
C ALA A 845 -17.83 30.73 31.62
N TRP A 846 -18.13 30.83 30.33
CA TRP A 846 -17.27 30.37 29.23
C TRP A 846 -16.05 31.27 29.04
N GLU A 847 -16.23 32.59 28.99
CA GLU A 847 -15.15 33.58 28.88
C GLU A 847 -14.22 33.55 30.10
N LYS A 848 -14.78 33.36 31.31
CA LYS A 848 -14.00 33.17 32.53
C LYS A 848 -13.11 31.93 32.44
N GLU A 849 -13.58 30.86 31.81
CA GLU A 849 -12.78 29.66 31.58
C GLU A 849 -11.70 29.90 30.51
N ILE A 850 -12.02 30.58 29.40
CA ILE A 850 -11.06 30.95 28.36
C ILE A 850 -9.93 31.80 28.93
N ALA A 851 -10.24 32.78 29.78
CA ALA A 851 -9.25 33.66 30.40
C ALA A 851 -8.24 32.91 31.28
N GLY A 852 -8.60 31.72 31.78
CA GLY A 852 -7.71 30.85 32.55
C GLY A 852 -6.87 29.88 31.71
N ILE A 853 -7.06 29.84 30.39
CA ILE A 853 -6.34 28.92 29.50
C ILE A 853 -5.06 29.62 29.01
N PRO A 854 -3.87 29.07 29.30
CA PRO A 854 -2.62 29.65 28.81
C PRO A 854 -2.59 29.60 27.28
N GLU A 855 -1.88 30.52 26.63
CA GLU A 855 -1.78 30.56 25.17
C GLU A 855 -1.13 29.28 24.58
N PHE A 856 -0.25 28.65 25.35
CA PHE A 856 0.44 27.42 24.96
C PHE A 856 0.37 26.37 26.07
N SER A 857 0.30 25.11 25.68
CA SER A 857 0.56 23.97 26.55
C SER A 857 1.88 23.31 26.16
N THR A 858 2.70 22.99 27.17
CA THR A 858 3.98 22.30 26.98
C THR A 858 3.86 20.90 27.55
N SER A 859 4.34 19.91 26.80
CA SER A 859 4.40 18.50 27.22
C SER A 859 5.75 17.91 26.81
N THR A 860 6.18 16.86 27.52
CA THR A 860 7.44 16.18 27.23
C THR A 860 7.17 14.72 26.92
N PHE A 861 7.83 14.19 25.90
CA PHE A 861 7.80 12.77 25.59
C PHE A 861 9.19 12.25 25.19
N HIS A 862 9.36 10.93 25.26
CA HIS A 862 10.62 10.29 24.93
C HIS A 862 10.52 9.48 23.65
N LEU A 863 11.60 9.48 22.88
CA LEU A 863 11.67 8.81 21.58
C LEU A 863 12.99 8.04 21.45
N VAL A 864 12.92 6.73 21.18
CA VAL A 864 14.11 5.94 20.80
C VAL A 864 14.25 5.97 19.28
N THR A 865 15.38 6.48 18.81
CA THR A 865 15.70 6.70 17.39
C THR A 865 17.11 6.17 17.07
N GLY A 866 17.51 6.21 15.80
CA GLY A 866 18.75 5.59 15.32
C GLY A 866 18.56 4.10 15.06
N LEU A 867 19.60 3.26 15.17
CA LEU A 867 19.52 1.84 14.83
C LEU A 867 18.66 1.05 15.84
N LEU A 868 17.49 0.55 15.46
CA LEU A 868 16.52 -0.12 16.35
C LEU A 868 16.46 -1.65 16.14
N LEU A 869 16.66 -2.14 14.90
CA LEU A 869 16.55 -3.56 14.57
C LEU A 869 17.36 -4.50 15.50
N PRO A 870 18.65 -4.23 15.81
CA PRO A 870 19.43 -5.13 16.66
C PRO A 870 18.96 -5.18 18.12
N ILE A 871 18.26 -4.14 18.59
CA ILE A 871 17.78 -4.02 19.97
C ILE A 871 16.26 -4.17 20.07
N TRP A 872 15.59 -4.62 19.00
CA TRP A 872 14.13 -4.61 18.91
C TRP A 872 13.45 -5.34 20.08
N ARG A 873 14.00 -6.49 20.50
CA ARG A 873 13.51 -7.25 21.67
C ARG A 873 13.76 -6.60 23.02
N ARG A 874 14.64 -5.60 23.10
CA ARG A 874 14.92 -4.88 24.35
C ARG A 874 13.94 -3.73 24.56
N LEU A 875 13.24 -3.30 23.51
CA LEU A 875 12.16 -2.31 23.60
C LEU A 875 10.90 -2.98 24.17
N PRO A 876 10.07 -2.26 24.94
CA PRO A 876 8.80 -2.78 25.49
C PRO A 876 7.85 -3.33 24.40
N GLU A 877 6.80 -4.07 24.72
CA GLU A 877 5.84 -4.57 23.69
C GLU A 877 4.52 -3.76 23.66
N SER A 878 4.22 -3.00 24.73
CA SER A 878 2.97 -2.27 24.95
C SER A 878 2.62 -1.23 23.88
N ASN A 879 3.61 -0.52 23.32
CA ASN A 879 3.37 0.48 22.27
C ASN A 879 4.39 0.38 21.12
N ALA A 880 4.17 -0.54 20.18
CA ALA A 880 5.09 -0.80 19.06
C ALA A 880 5.09 0.27 17.94
N ARG A 881 4.27 1.32 18.06
CA ARG A 881 4.10 2.35 17.01
C ARG A 881 5.33 3.24 16.86
N VAL A 882 5.59 3.65 15.62
CA VAL A 882 6.76 4.43 15.23
C VAL A 882 6.32 5.78 14.68
N TYR A 883 6.78 6.86 15.29
CA TYR A 883 6.38 8.21 14.95
C TYR A 883 7.45 8.93 14.14
N ARG A 884 7.00 9.87 13.30
CA ARG A 884 7.83 10.85 12.59
C ARG A 884 7.64 12.23 13.22
N LEU A 885 8.70 13.01 13.30
CA LEU A 885 8.61 14.42 13.66
C LEU A 885 9.70 15.23 12.98
N GLN A 886 9.45 16.53 12.84
CA GLN A 886 10.44 17.51 12.41
C GLN A 886 10.55 18.56 13.51
N THR A 887 11.76 18.78 14.00
CA THR A 887 12.07 19.79 15.03
C THR A 887 12.18 21.17 14.42
N ASP A 888 12.20 22.19 15.28
CA ASP A 888 12.25 23.60 14.88
C ASP A 888 13.53 23.96 14.10
N ASP A 889 14.63 23.25 14.33
CA ASP A 889 15.90 23.38 13.60
C ASP A 889 15.92 22.60 12.26
N GLY A 890 14.82 21.93 11.91
CA GLY A 890 14.68 21.18 10.67
C GLY A 890 15.13 19.72 10.73
N GLU A 891 15.56 19.20 11.89
CA GLU A 891 15.95 17.80 12.04
C GLU A 891 14.72 16.88 11.90
N ARG A 892 14.79 15.90 10.98
CA ARG A 892 13.73 14.90 10.78
C ARG A 892 14.06 13.62 11.54
N ILE A 893 13.22 13.29 12.50
CA ILE A 893 13.43 12.16 13.41
C ILE A 893 12.33 11.12 13.22
N ILE A 894 12.73 9.85 13.21
CA ILE A 894 11.82 8.70 13.16
C ILE A 894 12.21 7.76 14.28
N GLY A 895 11.27 7.42 15.15
CA GLY A 895 11.58 6.58 16.29
C GLY A 895 10.34 6.05 16.99
N ARG A 896 10.57 5.20 17.97
CA ARG A 896 9.52 4.63 18.80
C ARG A 896 9.29 5.51 20.01
N MET A 897 8.04 5.93 20.22
CA MET A 897 7.69 6.73 21.40
C MET A 897 7.62 5.81 22.62
N LEU A 898 8.28 6.22 23.70
CA LEU A 898 8.21 5.54 24.98
C LEU A 898 7.53 6.45 26.00
N THR A 899 6.62 5.86 26.77
CA THR A 899 6.14 6.45 28.01
C THR A 899 7.28 6.50 29.04
N PRO A 900 7.18 7.36 30.07
CA PRO A 900 8.20 7.43 31.12
C PRO A 900 8.52 6.07 31.77
N ILE A 901 7.52 5.21 31.97
CA ILE A 901 7.68 3.85 32.52
C ILE A 901 8.45 2.95 31.54
N GLU A 902 8.09 3.02 30.26
CA GLU A 902 8.76 2.25 29.20
C GLU A 902 10.22 2.67 29.02
N VAL A 903 10.56 3.94 29.26
CA VAL A 903 11.96 4.40 29.26
C VAL A 903 12.76 3.75 30.38
N GLU A 904 12.18 3.63 31.59
CA GLU A 904 12.85 2.97 32.71
C GLU A 904 13.09 1.49 32.42
N ALA A 905 12.05 0.78 31.97
CA ALA A 905 12.16 -0.63 31.59
C ALA A 905 13.18 -0.84 30.47
N PHE A 906 13.17 0.01 29.44
CA PHE A 906 14.12 -0.03 28.34
C PHE A 906 15.55 0.18 28.82
N CYS A 907 15.82 1.24 29.61
CA CYS A 907 17.14 1.51 30.18
C CYS A 907 17.66 0.34 31.01
N ARG A 908 16.80 -0.30 31.82
CA ARG A 908 17.13 -1.50 32.59
C ARG A 908 17.51 -2.68 31.69
N ASN A 909 16.73 -2.94 30.63
CA ASN A 909 16.97 -4.02 29.67
C ASN A 909 18.28 -3.90 28.90
N ILE A 910 18.80 -2.69 28.74
CA ILE A 910 20.09 -2.42 28.07
C ILE A 910 21.25 -2.19 29.05
N GLY A 911 21.01 -2.27 30.37
CA GLY A 911 22.03 -2.12 31.40
C GLY A 911 22.46 -0.67 31.68
N MET A 912 21.55 0.31 31.55
CA MET A 912 21.81 1.73 31.78
C MET A 912 20.93 2.32 32.88
N ASP A 913 21.43 3.34 33.57
CA ASP A 913 20.65 4.09 34.57
C ASP A 913 19.46 4.80 33.91
N ALA A 914 18.25 4.53 34.40
CA ALA A 914 17.03 5.19 33.94
C ALA A 914 16.96 6.65 34.44
N PRO A 915 16.31 7.56 33.66
CA PRO A 915 15.93 8.87 34.18
C PRO A 915 14.96 8.67 35.37
N LYS A 916 15.23 9.28 36.53
CA LYS A 916 14.30 9.25 37.65
C LYS A 916 13.04 10.04 37.28
N LEU A 917 11.85 9.40 37.33
CA LEU A 917 10.59 10.12 37.21
C LEU A 917 10.48 11.16 38.34
N SER A 918 10.06 12.38 38.00
CA SER A 918 9.74 13.38 39.02
C SER A 918 8.45 13.00 39.74
N ALA A 919 8.33 13.38 41.02
CA ALA A 919 7.08 13.18 41.77
C ALA A 919 5.88 13.88 41.10
N GLY A 920 6.12 15.01 40.42
CA GLY A 920 5.09 15.73 39.67
C GLY A 920 4.53 14.93 38.48
N ASP A 921 5.38 14.24 37.73
CA ASP A 921 4.97 13.43 36.57
C ASP A 921 4.23 12.17 37.00
N ALA A 922 4.69 11.52 38.08
CA ALA A 922 4.02 10.38 38.67
C ALA A 922 2.61 10.73 39.17
N TRP A 923 2.42 11.90 39.81
CA TRP A 923 1.11 12.36 40.26
C TRP A 923 0.12 12.54 39.10
N GLY A 924 0.56 13.09 37.97
CA GLY A 924 -0.27 13.24 36.77
C GLY A 924 -0.79 11.90 36.25
N LEU A 925 0.09 10.91 36.11
CA LEU A 925 -0.26 9.57 35.61
C LEU A 925 -1.22 8.82 36.56
N ILE A 926 -1.03 8.95 37.87
CA ILE A 926 -1.93 8.36 38.89
C ILE A 926 -3.31 9.03 38.82
N ASN A 927 -3.36 10.36 38.66
CA ASN A 927 -4.62 11.11 38.60
C ASN A 927 -5.43 10.81 37.32
N GLU A 928 -4.76 10.54 36.21
CA GLU A 928 -5.40 10.02 34.99
C GLU A 928 -5.90 8.58 35.17
N GLY A 929 -5.43 7.87 36.20
CA GLY A 929 -5.84 6.50 36.52
C GLY A 929 -5.16 5.43 35.70
N LYS A 930 -4.07 5.81 35.01
CA LYS A 930 -3.29 4.92 34.15
C LYS A 930 -2.35 4.03 34.93
N VAL A 931 -1.86 4.48 36.10
CA VAL A 931 -0.76 3.79 36.81
C VAL A 931 -1.02 3.70 38.31
N THR A 932 -0.33 2.78 38.97
CA THR A 932 -0.21 2.68 40.44
C THR A 932 1.22 2.96 40.88
N ALA A 933 1.39 3.83 41.87
CA ALA A 933 2.70 4.17 42.41
C ALA A 933 2.97 3.37 43.70
N HIS A 934 4.07 2.64 43.70
CA HIS A 934 4.60 1.92 44.85
C HIS A 934 5.67 2.77 45.51
N LEU A 935 5.55 2.94 46.82
CA LEU A 935 6.51 3.64 47.65
C LEU A 935 7.23 2.63 48.55
N ALA A 936 8.32 3.07 49.18
CA ALA A 936 9.01 2.31 50.22
C ALA A 936 8.04 1.89 51.35
N ASP A 937 8.42 0.83 52.08
CA ASP A 937 7.62 0.22 53.15
C ASP A 937 6.27 -0.40 52.71
N GLY A 938 6.14 -0.75 51.42
CA GLY A 938 4.96 -1.47 50.89
C GLY A 938 3.71 -0.61 50.72
N LEU A 939 3.86 0.71 50.77
CA LEU A 939 2.78 1.67 50.53
C LEU A 939 2.47 1.77 49.03
N VAL A 940 1.19 1.78 48.66
CA VAL A 940 0.76 1.84 47.26
C VAL A 940 -0.35 2.87 47.07
N LEU A 941 -0.16 3.79 46.12
CA LEU A 941 -1.10 4.81 45.71
C LEU A 941 -1.75 4.44 44.38
N ARG A 942 -3.09 4.49 44.33
CA ARG A 942 -3.88 4.16 43.14
C ARG A 942 -5.14 4.98 43.03
N ARG A 943 -5.66 5.15 41.81
CA ARG A 943 -6.96 5.77 41.58
C ARG A 943 -8.10 4.77 41.84
N ALA A 944 -8.86 4.96 42.91
CA ALA A 944 -10.02 4.15 43.25
C ALA A 944 -11.34 4.90 42.97
N ARG A 945 -12.40 4.16 42.63
CA ARG A 945 -13.76 4.70 42.55
C ARG A 945 -14.46 4.45 43.89
N VAL A 946 -14.95 5.50 44.51
CA VAL A 946 -15.64 5.45 45.82
C VAL A 946 -16.87 6.34 45.72
N MET A 947 -18.07 5.80 45.98
CA MET A 947 -19.33 6.54 45.93
C MET A 947 -19.50 7.36 44.63
N ASN A 948 -19.15 6.76 43.48
CA ASN A 948 -19.18 7.38 42.14
C ASN A 948 -18.21 8.56 41.90
N GLU A 949 -17.25 8.80 42.80
CA GLU A 949 -16.16 9.75 42.60
C GLU A 949 -14.81 9.04 42.45
N HIS A 950 -13.93 9.59 41.61
CA HIS A 950 -12.55 9.13 41.51
C HIS A 950 -11.69 9.77 42.60
N ARG A 951 -11.01 8.95 43.40
CA ARG A 951 -10.12 9.39 44.49
C ARG A 951 -8.78 8.66 44.42
N ILE A 952 -7.73 9.26 44.98
CA ILE A 952 -6.42 8.62 45.09
C ILE A 952 -6.33 7.94 46.46
N GLU A 953 -6.37 6.62 46.46
CA GLU A 953 -6.32 5.79 47.66
C GLU A 953 -4.87 5.37 47.97
N LEU A 954 -4.47 5.54 49.22
CA LEU A 954 -3.24 4.96 49.78
C LEU A 954 -3.58 3.63 50.46
N THR A 955 -2.86 2.57 50.09
CA THR A 955 -2.97 1.22 50.63
C THR A 955 -1.62 0.74 51.16
N GLY A 956 -1.60 -0.34 51.96
CA GLY A 956 -0.36 -0.89 52.54
C GLY A 956 0.11 -0.23 53.84
N PHE A 957 -0.62 0.75 54.37
CA PHE A 957 -0.29 1.41 55.63
C PHE A 957 -0.65 0.55 56.86
N THR A 958 0.12 0.70 57.94
CA THR A 958 -0.16 0.05 59.24
C THR A 958 -0.94 0.99 60.17
N SER A 959 -1.57 0.44 61.24
CA SER A 959 -2.34 1.25 62.19
C SER A 959 -1.53 2.36 62.86
N GLY A 960 -0.24 2.13 63.13
CA GLY A 960 0.67 3.13 63.68
C GLY A 960 1.04 4.28 62.73
N MET A 961 0.79 4.12 61.41
CA MET A 961 1.09 5.16 60.41
C MET A 961 -0.07 6.15 60.21
N VAL A 962 -1.28 5.81 60.67
CA VAL A 962 -2.51 6.56 60.36
C VAL A 962 -2.42 8.02 60.82
N ASP A 963 -2.02 8.27 62.06
CA ASP A 963 -1.93 9.64 62.58
C ASP A 963 -0.84 10.46 61.87
N ALA A 964 0.28 9.81 61.53
CA ALA A 964 1.38 10.43 60.78
C ALA A 964 1.04 10.72 59.32
N LEU A 965 0.16 9.92 58.70
CA LEU A 965 -0.36 10.13 57.35
C LEU A 965 -1.44 11.22 57.33
N LYS A 966 -2.32 11.26 58.34
CA LYS A 966 -3.31 12.33 58.50
C LYS A 966 -2.66 13.69 58.76
N ALA A 967 -1.61 13.73 59.58
CA ALA A 967 -0.82 14.94 59.82
C ALA A 967 -0.15 15.49 58.53
N ARG A 968 0.03 14.65 57.50
CA ARG A 968 0.54 15.05 56.18
C ARG A 968 -0.55 15.47 55.20
N GLY A 969 -1.82 15.55 55.64
CA GLY A 969 -2.93 16.04 54.81
C GLY A 969 -3.77 14.94 54.15
N LEU A 970 -3.52 13.65 54.44
CA LEU A 970 -4.43 12.58 54.01
C LEU A 970 -5.69 12.59 54.86
N PHE A 971 -6.83 12.32 54.26
CA PHE A 971 -8.09 12.16 54.98
C PHE A 971 -8.52 10.69 54.96
N GLY A 972 -9.21 10.27 56.02
CA GLY A 972 -9.64 8.89 56.18
C GLY A 972 -11.14 8.76 56.25
N GLU A 973 -11.69 7.77 55.57
CA GLU A 973 -13.12 7.41 55.63
C GLU A 973 -13.28 5.93 55.98
N ILE A 974 -14.37 5.61 56.66
CA ILE A 974 -14.74 4.22 56.96
C ILE A 974 -15.74 3.76 55.91
N ILE A 975 -15.33 2.81 55.07
CA ILE A 975 -16.16 2.25 53.99
C ILE A 975 -16.18 0.73 54.18
N SER A 976 -17.39 0.16 54.28
CA SER A 976 -17.58 -1.28 54.54
C SER A 976 -16.78 -1.78 55.76
N TRP A 977 -16.84 -1.02 56.87
CA TRP A 977 -16.13 -1.31 58.13
C TRP A 977 -14.60 -1.27 58.06
N LYS A 978 -14.00 -0.77 56.96
CA LYS A 978 -12.55 -0.62 56.80
C LYS A 978 -12.15 0.85 56.66
N LEU A 979 -11.14 1.28 57.43
CA LEU A 979 -10.51 2.59 57.26
C LEU A 979 -9.75 2.62 55.92
N ARG A 980 -10.07 3.59 55.07
CA ARG A 980 -9.38 3.86 53.81
C ARG A 980 -8.84 5.29 53.84
N LEU A 981 -7.57 5.47 53.46
CA LEU A 981 -6.91 6.77 53.44
C LEU A 981 -6.81 7.28 52.00
N PHE A 982 -7.08 8.56 51.81
CA PHE A 982 -7.12 9.21 50.51
C PHE A 982 -6.26 10.47 50.49
N VAL A 983 -5.67 10.74 49.34
CA VAL A 983 -5.02 12.03 49.02
C VAL A 983 -6.05 12.94 48.32
N PRO A 984 -6.20 14.21 48.73
CA PRO A 984 -7.07 15.18 48.06
C PRO A 984 -6.79 15.30 46.56
N VAL A 985 -7.82 15.50 45.74
CA VAL A 985 -7.68 15.67 44.28
C VAL A 985 -7.54 17.18 43.99
N GLY A 986 -6.44 17.61 43.37
CA GLY A 986 -6.14 19.03 43.07
C GLY A 986 -4.68 19.42 43.35
N GLU A 987 -4.34 20.71 43.33
CA GLU A 987 -2.97 21.18 43.60
C GLU A 987 -2.47 20.81 45.00
N ALA A 988 -3.35 20.87 46.01
CA ALA A 988 -3.05 20.42 47.36
C ALA A 988 -2.65 18.93 47.40
N GLY A 989 -3.22 18.11 46.52
CA GLY A 989 -2.88 16.68 46.39
C GLY A 989 -1.48 16.44 45.86
N LYS A 990 -1.02 17.27 44.91
CA LYS A 990 0.34 17.19 44.35
C LYS A 990 1.39 17.46 45.42
N ALA A 991 1.21 18.50 46.23
CA ALA A 991 2.12 18.83 47.33
C ALA A 991 2.16 17.74 48.42
N ILE A 992 0.99 17.12 48.72
CA ILE A 992 0.92 16.00 49.66
C ILE A 992 1.63 14.76 49.10
N PHE A 993 1.49 14.49 47.79
CA PHE A 993 2.20 13.41 47.11
C PHE A 993 3.71 13.62 47.13
N GLU A 994 4.19 14.82 46.83
CA GLU A 994 5.61 15.19 46.90
C GLU A 994 6.16 14.96 48.33
N SER A 995 5.43 15.42 49.35
CA SER A 995 5.79 15.20 50.76
C SER A 995 5.77 13.72 51.17
N LEU A 996 4.90 12.90 50.59
CA LEU A 996 4.92 11.45 50.80
C LEU A 996 6.15 10.82 50.15
N THR A 997 6.48 11.20 48.91
CA THR A 997 7.65 10.66 48.18
C THR A 997 8.98 11.08 48.79
N ASP A 998 9.05 12.23 49.48
CA ASP A 998 10.24 12.67 50.21
C ASP A 998 10.57 11.74 51.39
N ARG A 999 9.55 11.19 52.05
CA ARG A 999 9.71 10.31 53.23
C ARG A 999 9.69 8.83 52.86
N TRP A 1000 8.86 8.45 51.92
CA TRP A 1000 8.77 7.10 51.36
C TRP A 1000 9.10 7.20 49.88
N PRO A 1001 10.39 7.05 49.50
CA PRO A 1001 10.81 7.15 48.11
C PRO A 1001 9.99 6.26 47.19
N LEU A 1002 9.69 6.76 46.00
CA LEU A 1002 9.03 6.00 44.95
C LEU A 1002 9.94 4.82 44.55
N THR A 1003 9.42 3.60 44.64
CA THR A 1003 10.16 2.36 44.34
C THR A 1003 9.80 1.78 42.98
N GLU A 1004 8.53 1.87 42.57
CA GLU A 1004 8.04 1.33 41.31
C GLU A 1004 6.76 2.08 40.87
N ILE A 1005 6.56 2.20 39.55
CA ILE A 1005 5.27 2.60 38.98
C ILE A 1005 4.81 1.46 38.06
N ALA A 1006 3.66 0.87 38.37
CA ALA A 1006 3.09 -0.24 37.62
C ALA A 1006 1.86 0.21 36.82
N ASP A 1007 1.60 -0.43 35.68
CA ASP A 1007 0.40 -0.19 34.89
C ASP A 1007 -0.84 -0.70 35.64
N ARG A 1008 -1.97 -0.03 35.46
CA ARG A 1008 -3.23 -0.48 36.05
C ARG A 1008 -3.78 -1.61 35.19
N GLY A 1009 -3.44 -2.85 35.56
CA GLY A 1009 -3.96 -4.07 34.93
C GLY A 1009 -5.48 -4.08 34.76
#